data_AF-A0A812UEW8-F1
#
_entry.id   AF-A0A812UEW8-F1
#
_cell.length_a   1.000
_cell.length_b   1.000
_cell.length_c   1.000
_cell.angle_alpha   90.00
_cell.angle_beta   90.00
_cell.angle_gamma   90.00
#
_symmetry.space_group_name_H-M   'P 1'
#
loop_
_entity.id
_entity.type
_entity.pdbx_description
1 polymer ?
#
loop_
_entity_poly.entity_id
_entity_poly.type
_entity_poly.pdbx_seq_one_letter_code
_entity_poly.pdbx_strand_id
1 'polypeptide(L)'
;MTDPASDGWPAGKVFEAAPQGFTYDDLIFMPQPSTFDASEVDLSGCITKNIRPIIGSPSDTVTDANMAIALALSGAMGIIHANQVSMVQAVKRFVSGFVLEPVVMRPTQSLADLDKLKAATGISTVPITDTGGLGGELLGIVTARDADLCADRREYLSRVMTEKVVTAREPLSFEDALDTLKRAKVGKLLILNSEDQLVSMVTRSDLKKVRDFPDMSRDLSGKLLVGAAVPALPDGSQDWPRASALAEAGANVLYLFGDGVDEQLSLIKRLKVDYPSVDILAGPATSVREARRLVEAGADGIVAGSGNDAGADPVAAPIAVAVGRGEATMVYEVAYYVTRNYKLPVAAAGARSASQALVAMGLGASAVMLREPLAGTDEATPPFADWAGIDASASCKQLGTELRIEVCLKSRVGTRGGATACAVSGWVLAPMGLYTFELKRQGSFQMDVLLSESFGRKKFSWPPLQGTQTCKQAFLLYFLSGLRNGFKDIGFRDLQELHDGLEKEILRMALCLSIGGSSAMLHASPAGTSAGSLTASSFKKLALKLRPSSFSNLFVSTPDVMCSCHWGEEVHVQQYPENRPSETACRVVMDGEFLDQGGGWVGPRNPGDHISEAEARNSATALHVCGRLSLVEKAMLAQSFRLRVREGSNMAGFDSEKLQEEHARHLMEQGWFILDDFLHEGMAISLRQEAMQAAGTGKLLPHRFQFGTGTFTKPHIYEADLHSESLQEELPGFAEVLFDDSLCARLNQLMPDLRLESGPTAKTVKLQRNVGQGGCFPCHYDNGGPPSRRSITCLVYLNPQWKEGDGGELVLMPFLMPQVVIAPLMRRAVFFRSDTVLHAVRPATADRLCFTIWFDGASTNRDCDCNLTTRLLRAEVEAASVLKQSPVQRAVSRAVYAQEYEDSLVACMSDTPGQEEMLQAHRQHVDQQMKHPQLGPFLVFLRELKPTKMVEWDSPASGAQ
;
A
#
# COMPACT_ATOMS: atom_id res chain seq x y z
N MET A 1 -29.57 42.82 -14.84
CA MET A 1 -28.66 43.82 -15.47
C MET A 1 -27.25 43.33 -15.22
N THR A 2 -26.58 42.74 -16.21
CA THR A 2 -25.18 42.31 -16.08
C THR A 2 -24.27 43.46 -16.47
N ASP A 3 -23.36 43.82 -15.57
CA ASP A 3 -22.26 44.75 -15.85
C ASP A 3 -21.52 44.29 -17.13
N PRO A 4 -21.40 45.14 -18.16
CA PRO A 4 -20.67 44.80 -19.38
C PRO A 4 -19.17 44.52 -19.17
N ALA A 5 -18.63 44.76 -17.97
CA ALA A 5 -17.25 44.43 -17.59
C ALA A 5 -17.08 43.08 -16.86
N SER A 6 -18.16 42.33 -16.55
CA SER A 6 -18.03 41.09 -15.77
C SER A 6 -17.80 39.86 -16.67
N ASP A 7 -16.60 39.30 -16.65
CA ASP A 7 -16.29 37.99 -17.24
C ASP A 7 -16.83 36.84 -16.35
N GLY A 8 -17.07 35.68 -16.95
CA GLY A 8 -17.66 34.51 -16.29
C GLY A 8 -19.14 34.65 -15.88
N TRP A 9 -19.71 33.54 -15.41
CA TRP A 9 -21.13 33.38 -15.09
C TRP A 9 -21.31 33.14 -13.59
N PRO A 10 -22.36 33.68 -12.94
CA PRO A 10 -22.70 33.31 -11.57
C PRO A 10 -23.31 31.90 -11.53
N ALA A 11 -23.21 31.22 -10.39
CA ALA A 11 -23.66 29.83 -10.22
C ALA A 11 -25.14 29.64 -10.61
N GLY A 12 -26.04 30.53 -10.16
CA GLY A 12 -27.46 30.45 -10.52
C GLY A 12 -27.67 30.45 -12.03
N LYS A 13 -26.91 31.24 -12.78
CA LYS A 13 -27.02 31.28 -14.25
C LYS A 13 -26.43 30.04 -14.94
N VAL A 14 -25.48 29.34 -14.31
CA VAL A 14 -24.94 28.08 -14.84
C VAL A 14 -25.91 26.93 -14.60
N PHE A 15 -26.44 26.81 -13.38
CA PHE A 15 -27.29 25.68 -12.99
C PHE A 15 -28.79 25.87 -13.32
N GLU A 16 -29.31 27.10 -13.38
CA GLU A 16 -30.72 27.36 -13.76
C GLU A 16 -30.93 27.40 -15.29
N ALA A 17 -29.89 27.72 -16.08
CA ALA A 17 -30.03 27.90 -17.53
C ALA A 17 -29.90 26.61 -18.35
N ALA A 18 -29.50 25.49 -17.75
CA ALA A 18 -29.18 24.26 -18.48
C ALA A 18 -30.02 23.05 -18.02
N PRO A 19 -30.68 22.31 -18.93
CA PRO A 19 -31.30 21.01 -18.62
C PRO A 19 -30.28 19.87 -18.45
N GLN A 20 -29.01 20.20 -18.19
CA GLN A 20 -27.86 19.28 -18.21
C GLN A 20 -27.27 19.12 -16.80
N GLY A 21 -26.69 17.95 -16.52
CA GLY A 21 -25.96 17.71 -15.28
C GLY A 21 -24.46 17.93 -15.49
N PHE A 22 -23.85 18.75 -14.64
CA PHE A 22 -22.42 19.05 -14.63
C PHE A 22 -21.68 18.23 -13.57
N THR A 23 -20.46 17.81 -13.89
CA THR A 23 -19.45 17.22 -13.00
C THR A 23 -18.45 18.29 -12.53
N TYR A 24 -17.51 17.93 -11.64
CA TYR A 24 -16.50 18.89 -11.19
C TYR A 24 -15.55 19.35 -12.32
N ASP A 25 -15.27 18.49 -13.29
CA ASP A 25 -14.34 18.80 -14.40
C ASP A 25 -14.94 19.74 -15.45
N ASP A 26 -16.27 19.89 -15.46
CA ASP A 26 -16.97 20.80 -16.37
C ASP A 26 -16.89 22.28 -15.92
N LEU A 27 -16.40 22.53 -14.69
CA LEU A 27 -16.41 23.85 -14.06
C LEU A 27 -15.00 24.33 -13.72
N ILE A 28 -14.79 25.63 -13.89
CA ILE A 28 -13.62 26.34 -13.38
C ILE A 28 -14.02 27.70 -12.81
N PHE A 29 -13.35 28.15 -11.76
CA PHE A 29 -13.58 29.47 -11.18
C PHE A 29 -12.70 30.53 -11.84
N MET A 30 -13.26 31.73 -11.98
CA MET A 30 -12.52 32.89 -12.46
C MET A 30 -11.64 33.43 -11.33
N PRO A 31 -10.36 33.73 -11.60
CA PRO A 31 -9.47 34.27 -10.59
C PRO A 31 -9.92 35.67 -10.14
N GLN A 32 -9.64 36.01 -8.89
CA GLN A 32 -9.88 37.34 -8.34
C GLN A 32 -8.60 37.93 -7.76
N PRO A 33 -8.48 39.27 -7.69
CA PRO A 33 -7.33 39.90 -7.06
C PRO A 33 -7.27 39.54 -5.58
N SER A 34 -6.19 38.89 -5.14
CA SER A 34 -5.91 38.64 -3.73
C SER A 34 -4.82 39.58 -3.19
N THR A 35 -4.97 39.99 -1.93
CA THR A 35 -4.04 40.88 -1.22
C THR A 35 -3.34 40.18 -0.04
N PHE A 36 -3.39 38.84 -0.04
CA PHE A 36 -2.93 37.99 1.06
C PHE A 36 -2.20 36.76 0.56
N ASP A 37 -1.44 36.13 1.45
CA ASP A 37 -0.72 34.91 1.15
C ASP A 37 -1.54 33.65 1.43
N ALA A 38 -1.19 32.56 0.75
CA ALA A 38 -1.92 31.29 0.88
C ALA A 38 -1.84 30.74 2.31
N SER A 39 -0.82 31.10 3.08
CA SER A 39 -0.70 30.76 4.50
C SER A 39 -1.71 31.48 5.40
N GLU A 40 -2.27 32.61 4.96
CA GLU A 40 -3.32 33.34 5.68
C GLU A 40 -4.71 32.74 5.43
N VAL A 41 -4.84 31.80 4.49
CA VAL A 41 -6.12 31.14 4.19
C VAL A 41 -6.46 30.17 5.32
N ASP A 42 -7.60 30.43 5.95
CA ASP A 42 -8.17 29.54 6.95
C ASP A 42 -9.09 28.51 6.29
N LEU A 43 -8.68 27.25 6.38
CA LEU A 43 -9.46 26.11 5.94
C LEU A 43 -10.24 25.49 7.12
N SER A 44 -10.45 26.21 8.22
CA SER A 44 -11.37 25.76 9.24
C SER A 44 -12.79 25.78 8.66
N GLY A 45 -13.41 24.60 8.59
CA GLY A 45 -14.76 24.37 8.09
C GLY A 45 -15.50 23.45 9.04
N CYS A 46 -16.82 23.32 8.86
CA CYS A 46 -17.69 22.53 9.74
C CYS A 46 -18.34 21.38 8.95
N ILE A 47 -18.06 20.11 9.30
CA ILE A 47 -18.81 18.91 8.82
C ILE A 47 -20.06 18.68 9.67
N THR A 48 -19.99 19.10 10.94
CA THR A 48 -21.04 19.20 11.96
C THR A 48 -20.71 20.46 12.79
N LYS A 49 -21.38 20.74 13.91
CA LYS A 49 -21.12 21.94 14.73
C LYS A 49 -19.66 22.08 15.24
N ASN A 50 -18.80 21.05 15.10
CA ASN A 50 -17.48 20.99 15.77
C ASN A 50 -16.28 20.40 14.94
N ILE A 51 -16.31 20.30 13.60
CA ILE A 51 -15.31 19.43 12.86
C ILE A 51 -14.83 20.01 11.52
N ARG A 52 -13.51 19.97 11.26
CA ARG A 52 -12.74 20.47 10.08
C ARG A 52 -13.08 19.82 8.71
N PRO A 53 -12.81 20.44 7.53
CA PRO A 53 -13.54 20.17 6.27
C PRO A 53 -13.08 18.99 5.40
N ILE A 54 -12.11 18.18 5.84
CA ILE A 54 -11.68 16.99 5.08
C ILE A 54 -12.10 15.72 5.84
N ILE A 55 -12.82 14.84 5.13
CA ILE A 55 -13.29 13.56 5.65
C ILE A 55 -12.65 12.41 4.88
N GLY A 56 -12.11 11.42 5.58
CA GLY A 56 -11.78 10.13 4.98
C GLY A 56 -13.02 9.26 4.81
N SER A 57 -13.28 8.80 3.59
CA SER A 57 -14.41 7.94 3.26
C SER A 57 -14.38 6.62 4.03
N PRO A 58 -15.54 6.10 4.47
CA PRO A 58 -15.66 4.83 5.19
C PRO A 58 -15.53 3.61 4.25
N SER A 59 -14.37 3.48 3.62
CA SER A 59 -14.00 2.34 2.79
C SER A 59 -13.07 1.39 3.55
N ASP A 60 -13.28 0.09 3.36
CA ASP A 60 -12.46 -0.97 3.96
C ASP A 60 -11.02 -1.00 3.46
N THR A 61 -10.76 -0.30 2.37
CA THR A 61 -9.47 -0.11 1.71
C THR A 61 -8.85 1.25 1.97
N VAL A 62 -9.52 2.13 2.73
CA VAL A 62 -9.08 3.51 2.94
C VAL A 62 -8.98 3.84 4.42
N THR A 63 -10.06 3.71 5.20
CA THR A 63 -10.11 4.32 6.54
C THR A 63 -10.19 3.29 7.66
N ASP A 64 -9.03 2.76 8.07
CA ASP A 64 -8.84 2.02 9.32
C ASP A 64 -8.47 2.96 10.50
N ALA A 65 -8.04 2.38 11.63
CA ALA A 65 -7.56 3.16 12.77
C ALA A 65 -6.33 4.03 12.44
N ASN A 66 -5.41 3.56 11.60
CA ASN A 66 -4.16 4.26 11.27
C ASN A 66 -4.43 5.47 10.36
N MET A 67 -5.29 5.30 9.36
CA MET A 67 -5.77 6.40 8.53
C MET A 67 -6.58 7.40 9.35
N ALA A 68 -7.50 6.93 10.21
CA ALA A 68 -8.31 7.82 11.04
C ALA A 68 -7.47 8.65 12.01
N ILE A 69 -6.47 8.03 12.68
CA ILE A 69 -5.49 8.75 13.52
C ILE A 69 -4.78 9.83 12.71
N ALA A 70 -4.37 9.49 11.51
CA ALA A 70 -3.58 10.40 10.70
C ALA A 70 -4.32 11.62 10.18
N LEU A 71 -5.54 11.38 9.69
CA LEU A 71 -6.44 12.44 9.29
C LEU A 71 -6.68 13.34 10.48
N ALA A 72 -7.00 12.78 11.66
CA ALA A 72 -7.19 13.54 12.88
C ALA A 72 -5.94 14.35 13.28
N LEU A 73 -4.73 13.79 13.18
CA LEU A 73 -3.48 14.53 13.45
C LEU A 73 -3.25 15.69 12.48
N SER A 74 -3.70 15.55 11.23
CA SER A 74 -3.50 16.56 10.17
C SER A 74 -4.62 17.60 10.11
N GLY A 75 -5.57 17.58 11.07
CA GLY A 75 -6.71 18.50 11.07
C GLY A 75 -7.86 18.08 10.14
N ALA A 76 -7.96 16.80 9.81
CA ALA A 76 -9.09 16.17 9.12
C ALA A 76 -9.81 15.20 10.08
N MET A 77 -10.72 14.37 9.58
CA MET A 77 -11.34 13.29 10.35
C MET A 77 -11.55 12.05 9.46
N GLY A 78 -11.22 10.87 9.97
CA GLY A 78 -11.56 9.61 9.29
C GLY A 78 -12.89 9.04 9.77
N ILE A 79 -13.70 8.52 8.85
CA ILE A 79 -14.87 7.69 9.18
C ILE A 79 -14.49 6.22 9.01
N ILE A 80 -14.54 5.44 10.09
CA ILE A 80 -14.17 4.02 10.07
C ILE A 80 -15.27 3.18 9.39
N HIS A 81 -14.86 2.28 8.48
CA HIS A 81 -15.74 1.55 7.57
C HIS A 81 -16.53 0.37 8.18
N ALA A 82 -15.96 -0.44 9.10
CA ALA A 82 -16.65 -1.62 9.63
C ALA A 82 -16.17 -2.15 11.00
N ASN A 83 -17.15 -2.67 11.78
CA ASN A 83 -17.14 -3.65 12.88
C ASN A 83 -16.07 -3.63 13.99
N GLN A 84 -15.32 -2.56 14.21
CA GLN A 84 -14.25 -2.58 15.21
C GLN A 84 -14.41 -1.39 16.18
N VAL A 85 -15.23 -1.59 17.21
CA VAL A 85 -15.21 -0.75 18.43
C VAL A 85 -13.79 -0.54 18.94
N SER A 86 -12.95 -1.57 18.80
CA SER A 86 -11.51 -1.55 19.05
C SER A 86 -10.75 -0.50 18.23
N MET A 87 -11.11 -0.25 16.96
CA MET A 87 -10.48 0.77 16.12
C MET A 87 -10.84 2.18 16.58
N VAL A 88 -12.13 2.43 16.89
CA VAL A 88 -12.55 3.71 17.51
C VAL A 88 -11.78 3.92 18.82
N GLN A 89 -11.74 2.92 19.68
CA GLN A 89 -10.97 2.97 20.92
C GLN A 89 -9.48 3.20 20.68
N ALA A 90 -8.88 2.60 19.65
CA ALA A 90 -7.48 2.82 19.29
C ALA A 90 -7.21 4.28 18.91
N VAL A 91 -8.08 4.88 18.09
CA VAL A 91 -8.00 6.31 17.72
C VAL A 91 -8.14 7.20 18.96
N LYS A 92 -9.15 6.95 19.79
CA LYS A 92 -9.40 7.72 21.02
C LYS A 92 -8.29 7.56 22.07
N ARG A 93 -7.56 6.43 22.09
CA ARG A 93 -6.41 6.20 22.98
C ARG A 93 -5.12 6.83 22.45
N PHE A 94 -5.03 7.11 21.14
CA PHE A 94 -3.80 7.60 20.52
C PHE A 94 -3.36 8.95 21.09
N VAL A 95 -4.26 9.93 21.19
CA VAL A 95 -4.05 11.14 22.02
C VAL A 95 -5.04 11.05 23.15
N SER A 96 -4.53 10.89 24.37
CA SER A 96 -5.40 10.66 25.54
C SER A 96 -6.02 11.96 26.06
N GLY A 97 -5.43 13.11 25.74
CA GLY A 97 -5.86 14.40 26.30
C GLY A 97 -5.71 14.39 27.82
N PHE A 98 -6.79 14.73 28.53
CA PHE A 98 -6.92 14.37 29.94
C PHE A 98 -7.19 12.87 30.06
N VAL A 99 -6.28 12.14 30.71
CA VAL A 99 -6.52 10.76 31.12
C VAL A 99 -7.50 10.82 32.29
N LEU A 100 -8.78 10.60 32.02
CA LEU A 100 -9.86 10.68 33.01
C LEU A 100 -9.82 9.52 34.02
N GLU A 101 -9.39 8.34 33.59
CA GLU A 101 -9.29 7.15 34.44
C GLU A 101 -7.86 6.61 34.44
N PRO A 102 -6.89 7.31 35.08
CA PRO A 102 -5.55 6.79 35.21
C PRO A 102 -5.54 5.52 36.07
N VAL A 103 -4.74 4.53 35.65
CA VAL A 103 -4.50 3.35 36.49
C VAL A 103 -3.69 3.77 37.70
N VAL A 104 -4.26 3.56 38.88
CA VAL A 104 -3.66 3.87 40.18
C VAL A 104 -3.38 2.62 40.99
N MET A 105 -2.48 2.72 41.95
CA MET A 105 -2.10 1.62 42.84
C MET A 105 -2.05 2.07 44.31
N ARG A 106 -2.13 1.11 45.24
CA ARG A 106 -1.99 1.34 46.68
C ARG A 106 -0.52 1.40 47.10
N PRO A 107 -0.20 2.15 48.17
CA PRO A 107 1.15 2.17 48.75
C PRO A 107 1.63 0.78 49.21
N THR A 108 0.71 -0.11 49.60
CA THR A 108 1.02 -1.46 50.10
C THR A 108 1.23 -2.51 49.00
N GLN A 109 1.06 -2.17 47.72
CA GLN A 109 1.35 -3.08 46.61
C GLN A 109 2.87 -3.14 46.38
N SER A 110 3.33 -4.21 45.71
CA SER A 110 4.75 -4.43 45.46
C SER A 110 5.18 -3.99 44.06
N LEU A 111 6.48 -3.79 43.84
CA LEU A 111 7.05 -3.59 42.50
C LEU A 111 6.73 -4.75 41.54
N ALA A 112 6.65 -5.99 42.04
CA ALA A 112 6.23 -7.13 41.22
C ALA A 112 4.79 -7.00 40.72
N ASP A 113 3.90 -6.33 41.45
CA ASP A 113 2.54 -6.06 40.99
C ASP A 113 2.51 -4.98 39.91
N LEU A 114 3.41 -3.99 40.01
CA LEU A 114 3.63 -3.00 38.95
C LEU A 114 4.19 -3.67 37.67
N ASP A 115 5.09 -4.64 37.81
CA ASP A 115 5.62 -5.41 36.67
C ASP A 115 4.54 -6.25 35.99
N LYS A 116 3.64 -6.88 36.76
CA LYS A 116 2.46 -7.58 36.21
C LYS A 116 1.53 -6.61 35.47
N LEU A 117 1.28 -5.43 36.04
CA LEU A 117 0.47 -4.40 35.39
C LEU A 117 1.11 -3.94 34.08
N LYS A 118 2.43 -3.73 34.08
CA LYS A 118 3.21 -3.37 32.88
C LYS A 118 3.13 -4.45 31.82
N ALA A 119 3.22 -5.73 32.18
CA ALA A 119 3.08 -6.85 31.25
C ALA A 119 1.66 -6.94 30.65
N ALA A 120 0.62 -6.65 31.44
CA ALA A 120 -0.77 -6.74 31.01
C ALA A 120 -1.25 -5.53 30.19
N THR A 121 -0.79 -4.32 30.51
CA THR A 121 -1.34 -3.06 29.99
C THR A 121 -0.31 -2.20 29.25
N GLY A 122 0.98 -2.50 29.36
CA GLY A 122 2.07 -1.66 28.87
C GLY A 122 2.35 -0.42 29.73
N ILE A 123 1.57 -0.18 30.81
CA ILE A 123 1.70 1.00 31.65
C ILE A 123 2.81 0.77 32.70
N SER A 124 3.84 1.61 32.66
CA SER A 124 5.01 1.55 33.54
C SER A 124 5.11 2.70 34.53
N THR A 125 4.09 3.57 34.59
CA THR A 125 4.06 4.70 35.52
C THR A 125 2.66 4.86 36.06
N VAL A 126 2.54 4.87 37.39
CA VAL A 126 1.25 4.86 38.08
C VAL A 126 1.25 5.88 39.24
N PRO A 127 0.18 6.68 39.39
CA PRO A 127 -0.06 7.44 40.62
C PRO A 127 -0.40 6.50 41.77
N ILE A 128 0.02 6.86 42.97
CA ILE A 128 -0.26 6.12 44.20
C ILE A 128 -1.29 6.90 45.00
N THR A 129 -2.44 6.27 45.26
CA THR A 129 -3.49 6.83 46.10
C THR A 129 -3.66 5.98 47.37
N ASP A 130 -4.14 6.60 48.44
CA ASP A 130 -4.41 5.94 49.73
C ASP A 130 -5.30 4.70 49.59
N THR A 131 -6.37 4.80 48.81
CA THR A 131 -7.36 3.75 48.55
C THR A 131 -6.96 2.82 47.40
N GLY A 132 -5.99 3.22 46.56
CA GLY A 132 -5.66 2.56 45.30
C GLY A 132 -6.78 2.59 44.26
N GLY A 133 -7.73 3.51 44.42
CA GLY A 133 -8.76 3.84 43.46
C GLY A 133 -8.67 5.31 43.03
N LEU A 134 -9.32 5.63 41.92
CA LEU A 134 -9.50 7.02 41.47
C LEU A 134 -10.38 7.77 42.48
N GLY A 135 -10.13 9.06 42.72
CA GLY A 135 -10.80 9.82 43.77
C GLY A 135 -10.24 9.60 45.19
N GLY A 136 -9.16 8.82 45.33
CA GLY A 136 -8.36 8.75 46.57
C GLY A 136 -7.38 9.92 46.70
N GLU A 137 -6.91 10.17 47.92
CA GLU A 137 -5.89 11.18 48.20
C GLU A 137 -4.58 10.78 47.52
N LEU A 138 -3.95 11.72 46.82
CA LEU A 138 -2.70 11.48 46.10
C LEU A 138 -1.51 11.45 47.07
N LEU A 139 -0.85 10.29 47.17
CA LEU A 139 0.33 10.09 48.01
C LEU A 139 1.66 10.25 47.25
N GLY A 140 1.67 9.96 45.94
CA GLY A 140 2.88 10.02 45.14
C GLY A 140 2.74 9.45 43.73
N ILE A 141 3.86 9.28 43.04
CA ILE A 141 3.90 8.62 41.72
C ILE A 141 5.11 7.69 41.64
N VAL A 142 4.93 6.52 41.02
CA VAL A 142 6.03 5.59 40.68
C VAL A 142 6.22 5.61 39.18
N THR A 143 7.39 6.01 38.70
CA THR A 143 7.76 6.01 37.28
C THR A 143 8.60 4.79 36.92
N ALA A 144 8.75 4.52 35.62
CA ALA A 144 9.59 3.43 35.12
C ALA A 144 11.03 3.55 35.66
N ARG A 145 11.54 4.78 35.78
CA ARG A 145 12.89 5.05 36.28
C ARG A 145 13.02 4.69 37.76
N ASP A 146 11.99 4.94 38.56
CA ASP A 146 12.00 4.60 40.00
C ASP A 146 11.98 3.09 40.19
N ALA A 147 11.18 2.38 39.37
CA ALA A 147 11.15 0.93 39.35
C ALA A 147 12.48 0.32 38.86
N ASP A 148 13.12 0.88 37.83
CA ASP A 148 14.38 0.36 37.28
C ASP A 148 15.55 0.45 38.28
N LEU A 149 15.51 1.43 39.20
CA LEU A 149 16.55 1.63 40.22
C LEU A 149 16.46 0.65 41.39
N CYS A 150 15.37 -0.11 41.51
CA CYS A 150 15.16 -1.05 42.61
C CYS A 150 15.36 -2.51 42.15
N ALA A 151 16.31 -3.21 42.76
CA ALA A 151 16.60 -4.61 42.43
C ALA A 151 15.61 -5.59 43.08
N ASP A 152 15.14 -5.32 44.30
CA ASP A 152 14.15 -6.17 44.97
C ASP A 152 12.73 -5.82 44.50
N ARG A 153 12.09 -6.78 43.82
CA ARG A 153 10.72 -6.63 43.31
C ARG A 153 9.65 -6.85 44.38
N ARG A 154 10.02 -7.27 45.60
CA ARG A 154 9.09 -7.43 46.73
C ARG A 154 8.87 -6.13 47.50
N GLU A 155 9.68 -5.11 47.25
CA GLU A 155 9.59 -3.83 47.95
C GLU A 155 8.24 -3.15 47.68
N TYR A 156 7.70 -2.50 48.71
CA TYR A 156 6.43 -1.78 48.63
C TYR A 156 6.56 -0.48 47.83
N LEU A 157 5.52 -0.15 47.05
CA LEU A 157 5.48 1.08 46.26
C LEU A 157 5.65 2.34 47.10
N SER A 158 5.18 2.34 48.36
CA SER A 158 5.35 3.47 49.29
C SER A 158 6.81 3.85 49.57
N ARG A 159 7.75 2.91 49.44
CA ARG A 159 9.18 3.16 49.65
C ARG A 159 9.92 3.60 48.39
N VAL A 160 9.33 3.35 47.23
CA VAL A 160 9.95 3.59 45.92
C VAL A 160 9.36 4.83 45.24
N MET A 161 8.12 5.19 45.57
CA MET A 161 7.42 6.31 44.96
C MET A 161 8.09 7.66 45.23
N THR A 162 7.92 8.58 44.28
CA THR A 162 8.23 9.99 44.49
C THR A 162 7.03 10.67 45.16
N GLU A 163 7.20 11.12 46.40
CA GLU A 163 6.17 11.83 47.18
C GLU A 163 5.93 13.25 46.67
N LYS A 164 7.01 13.97 46.31
CA LYS A 164 6.91 15.36 45.87
C LYS A 164 6.57 15.44 44.38
N VAL A 165 5.28 15.33 44.07
CA VAL A 165 4.76 15.37 42.71
C VAL A 165 4.30 16.78 42.34
N VAL A 166 4.54 17.17 41.09
CA VAL A 166 3.96 18.40 40.53
C VAL A 166 2.51 18.12 40.16
N THR A 167 1.59 18.91 40.71
CA THR A 167 0.16 18.77 40.50
C THR A 167 -0.46 20.07 39.95
N ALA A 168 -1.65 19.97 39.37
CA ALA A 168 -2.51 21.09 39.05
C ALA A 168 -3.91 20.85 39.62
N ARG A 169 -4.73 21.89 39.76
CA ARG A 169 -6.08 21.80 40.34
C ARG A 169 -7.15 22.11 39.30
N GLU A 170 -8.25 21.37 39.32
CA GLU A 170 -9.44 21.69 38.52
C GLU A 170 -10.25 22.86 39.12
N PRO A 171 -10.99 23.65 38.31
CA PRO A 171 -11.11 23.57 36.84
C PRO A 171 -9.85 24.10 36.13
N LEU A 172 -9.41 23.40 35.09
CA LEU A 172 -8.21 23.71 34.31
C LEU A 172 -8.43 23.36 32.84
N SER A 173 -8.03 24.25 31.93
CA SER A 173 -8.05 23.93 30.49
C SER A 173 -6.92 22.97 30.12
N PHE A 174 -7.07 22.25 28.99
CA PHE A 174 -6.02 21.36 28.51
C PHE A 174 -4.75 22.15 28.15
N GLU A 175 -4.91 23.34 27.57
CA GLU A 175 -3.84 24.27 27.23
C GLU A 175 -3.05 24.70 28.48
N ASP A 176 -3.76 25.10 29.55
CA ASP A 176 -3.12 25.49 30.82
C ASP A 176 -2.40 24.31 31.50
N ALA A 177 -2.96 23.11 31.37
CA ALA A 177 -2.33 21.88 31.85
C ALA A 177 -1.03 21.58 31.09
N LEU A 178 -1.04 21.71 29.76
CA LEU A 178 0.16 21.55 28.94
C LEU A 178 1.21 22.60 29.27
N ASP A 179 0.84 23.86 29.49
CA ASP A 179 1.77 24.93 29.84
C ASP A 179 2.37 24.74 31.24
N THR A 180 1.59 24.22 32.18
CA THR A 180 2.09 23.81 33.49
C THR A 180 3.07 22.65 33.37
N LEU A 181 2.77 21.65 32.54
CA LEU A 181 3.67 20.54 32.23
C LEU A 181 4.98 21.01 31.58
N LYS A 182 4.93 21.99 30.65
CA LYS A 182 6.11 22.63 30.02
C LYS A 182 6.99 23.32 31.06
N ARG A 183 6.39 24.13 31.95
CA ARG A 183 7.13 24.86 33.00
C ARG A 183 7.77 23.91 34.00
N ALA A 184 7.03 22.88 34.42
CA ALA A 184 7.48 21.91 35.40
C ALA A 184 8.53 20.92 34.86
N LYS A 185 8.58 20.71 33.54
CA LYS A 185 9.50 19.77 32.86
C LYS A 185 9.40 18.33 33.37
N VAL A 186 8.23 17.93 33.86
CA VAL A 186 7.94 16.58 34.34
C VAL A 186 7.32 15.71 33.24
N GLY A 187 7.39 14.38 33.39
CA GLY A 187 6.84 13.44 32.41
C GLY A 187 5.31 13.33 32.44
N LYS A 188 4.69 13.62 33.60
CA LYS A 188 3.25 13.51 33.85
C LYS A 188 2.83 14.61 34.83
N LEU A 189 1.68 15.22 34.59
CA LEU A 189 1.05 16.19 35.47
C LEU A 189 -0.23 15.56 36.03
N LEU A 190 -0.36 15.51 37.36
CA LEU A 190 -1.53 14.96 38.04
C LEU A 190 -2.50 16.09 38.39
N ILE A 191 -3.80 15.84 38.26
CA ILE A 191 -4.86 16.83 38.45
C ILE A 191 -5.69 16.44 39.65
N LEU A 192 -5.80 17.38 40.58
CA LEU A 192 -6.50 17.22 41.85
C LEU A 192 -7.76 18.07 41.89
N ASN A 193 -8.75 17.60 42.63
CA ASN A 193 -9.90 18.42 43.02
C ASN A 193 -9.58 19.32 44.22
N SER A 194 -10.59 20.02 44.74
CA SER A 194 -10.45 20.85 45.95
C SER A 194 -10.12 20.08 47.22
N GLU A 195 -10.34 18.76 47.24
CA GLU A 195 -10.11 17.85 48.37
C GLU A 195 -8.79 17.08 48.26
N ASP A 196 -7.88 17.49 47.36
CA ASP A 196 -6.58 16.83 47.09
C ASP A 196 -6.70 15.37 46.62
N GLN A 197 -7.85 15.00 46.05
CA GLN A 197 -8.07 13.69 45.43
C GLN A 197 -7.68 13.70 43.96
N LEU A 198 -7.11 12.59 43.48
CA LEU A 198 -6.74 12.45 42.08
C LEU A 198 -7.97 12.26 41.19
N VAL A 199 -8.16 13.19 40.25
CA VAL A 199 -9.25 13.17 39.26
C VAL A 199 -8.73 12.75 37.88
N SER A 200 -7.59 13.28 37.44
CA SER A 200 -7.08 13.06 36.08
C SER A 200 -5.56 13.25 35.99
N MET A 201 -4.97 12.94 34.84
CA MET A 201 -3.57 13.27 34.55
C MET A 201 -3.34 13.59 33.07
N VAL A 202 -2.26 14.32 32.79
CA VAL A 202 -1.79 14.65 31.42
C VAL A 202 -0.36 14.15 31.25
N THR A 203 -0.02 13.65 30.05
CA THR A 203 1.31 13.09 29.76
C THR A 203 2.17 13.97 28.86
N ARG A 204 3.49 13.90 29.02
CA ARG A 204 4.46 14.59 28.14
C ARG A 204 4.45 14.04 26.71
N SER A 205 4.07 12.78 26.51
CA SER A 205 3.87 12.21 25.16
C SER A 205 2.79 12.97 24.39
N ASP A 206 1.70 13.35 25.06
CA ASP A 206 0.64 14.16 24.43
C ASP A 206 1.15 15.55 24.08
N LEU A 207 1.98 16.16 24.95
CA LEU A 207 2.63 17.43 24.66
C LEU A 207 3.54 17.40 23.41
N LYS A 208 4.29 16.30 23.19
CA LYS A 208 5.07 16.13 21.96
C LYS A 208 4.17 16.08 20.74
N LYS A 209 3.07 15.33 20.81
CA LYS A 209 2.10 15.21 19.71
C LYS A 209 1.45 16.56 19.39
N VAL A 210 1.08 17.36 20.39
CA VAL A 210 0.55 18.72 20.18
C VAL A 210 1.58 19.64 19.50
N ARG A 211 2.85 19.53 19.88
CA ARG A 211 3.92 20.31 19.23
C ARG A 211 4.13 19.88 17.78
N ASP A 212 4.15 18.58 17.53
CA ASP A 212 4.43 18.03 16.21
C ASP A 212 3.21 18.17 15.26
N PHE A 213 1.99 18.22 15.83
CA PHE A 213 0.71 18.34 15.13
C PHE A 213 -0.18 19.42 15.76
N PRO A 214 0.10 20.71 15.50
CA PRO A 214 -0.67 21.82 16.10
C PRO A 214 -2.12 21.86 15.61
N ASP A 215 -2.36 21.46 14.37
CA ASP A 215 -3.67 21.50 13.71
C ASP A 215 -4.56 20.29 14.00
N MET A 216 -4.17 19.38 14.90
CA MET A 216 -4.90 18.15 15.12
C MET A 216 -6.35 18.38 15.58
N SER A 217 -7.26 17.63 14.98
CA SER A 217 -8.69 17.57 15.27
C SER A 217 -8.94 16.86 16.60
N ARG A 218 -9.41 17.59 17.60
CA ARG A 218 -9.66 17.10 18.97
C ARG A 218 -11.04 17.46 19.48
N ASP A 219 -11.56 16.63 20.37
CA ASP A 219 -12.72 16.98 21.19
C ASP A 219 -12.34 17.84 22.41
N LEU A 220 -13.35 18.25 23.17
CA LEU A 220 -13.19 19.05 24.39
C LEU A 220 -12.37 18.35 25.49
N SER A 221 -12.24 17.03 25.44
CA SER A 221 -11.39 16.26 26.38
C SER A 221 -9.92 16.17 25.94
N GLY A 222 -9.61 16.66 24.73
CA GLY A 222 -8.28 16.62 24.12
C GLY A 222 -8.00 15.33 23.33
N LYS A 223 -8.98 14.43 23.16
CA LYS A 223 -8.83 13.20 22.38
C LYS A 223 -9.11 13.46 20.90
N LEU A 224 -8.50 12.66 20.02
CA LEU A 224 -8.71 12.80 18.57
C LEU A 224 -10.19 12.62 18.19
N LEU A 225 -10.65 13.40 17.21
CA LEU A 225 -11.97 13.22 16.59
C LEU A 225 -11.98 11.99 15.68
N VAL A 226 -13.06 11.22 15.74
CA VAL A 226 -13.24 10.01 14.91
C VAL A 226 -14.71 9.82 14.55
N GLY A 227 -14.95 9.48 13.29
CA GLY A 227 -16.26 9.05 12.81
C GLY A 227 -16.34 7.54 12.66
N ALA A 228 -17.54 6.99 12.67
CA ALA A 228 -17.77 5.57 12.34
C ALA A 228 -19.02 5.40 11.48
N ALA A 229 -18.94 4.51 10.50
CA ALA A 229 -20.03 4.25 9.58
C ALA A 229 -20.97 3.17 10.13
N VAL A 230 -22.28 3.41 9.99
CA VAL A 230 -23.36 2.50 10.37
C VAL A 230 -24.28 2.30 9.18
N PRO A 231 -24.37 1.08 8.61
CA PRO A 231 -25.35 0.80 7.58
C PRO A 231 -26.75 0.77 8.21
N ALA A 232 -27.70 1.46 7.58
CA ALA A 232 -29.12 1.37 7.89
C ALA A 232 -29.72 0.19 7.13
N LEU A 233 -30.19 -0.82 7.85
CA LEU A 233 -30.71 -2.06 7.28
C LEU A 233 -32.24 -2.04 7.24
N PRO A 234 -32.89 -2.56 6.18
CA PRO A 234 -34.35 -2.56 6.07
C PRO A 234 -35.08 -3.31 7.21
N ASP A 235 -34.42 -4.29 7.83
CA ASP A 235 -34.99 -5.12 8.90
C ASP A 235 -34.67 -4.59 10.33
N GLY A 236 -33.82 -3.56 10.45
CA GLY A 236 -33.44 -2.92 11.71
C GLY A 236 -32.80 -3.84 12.75
N SER A 237 -32.31 -5.03 12.35
CA SER A 237 -31.96 -6.08 13.30
C SER A 237 -30.52 -5.99 13.84
N GLN A 238 -29.61 -5.30 13.13
CA GLN A 238 -28.19 -5.20 13.47
C GLN A 238 -27.60 -3.78 13.46
N ASP A 239 -28.32 -2.80 12.94
CA ASP A 239 -27.90 -1.40 12.86
C ASP A 239 -27.89 -0.72 14.24
N TRP A 240 -28.92 -0.96 15.06
CA TRP A 240 -29.02 -0.37 16.40
C TRP A 240 -27.94 -0.82 17.39
N PRO A 241 -27.71 -2.14 17.62
CA PRO A 241 -26.66 -2.57 18.55
C PRO A 241 -25.28 -2.07 18.13
N ARG A 242 -25.03 -1.98 16.81
CA ARG A 242 -23.79 -1.44 16.26
C ARG A 242 -23.64 0.04 16.54
N ALA A 243 -24.67 0.84 16.27
CA ALA A 243 -24.63 2.28 16.52
C ALA A 243 -24.41 2.59 18.01
N SER A 244 -25.10 1.86 18.90
CA SER A 244 -24.92 1.95 20.36
C SER A 244 -23.49 1.66 20.77
N ALA A 245 -22.93 0.52 20.33
CA ALA A 245 -21.58 0.12 20.69
C ALA A 245 -20.51 1.11 20.21
N LEU A 246 -20.70 1.73 19.03
CA LEU A 246 -19.79 2.74 18.50
C LEU A 246 -19.91 4.08 19.24
N ALA A 247 -21.11 4.49 19.62
CA ALA A 247 -21.34 5.65 20.46
C ALA A 247 -20.69 5.47 21.85
N GLU A 248 -20.90 4.31 22.48
CA GLU A 248 -20.26 3.93 23.76
C GLU A 248 -18.73 3.85 23.66
N ALA A 249 -18.19 3.48 22.49
CA ALA A 249 -16.75 3.48 22.23
C ALA A 249 -16.14 4.90 22.18
N GLY A 250 -16.98 5.94 22.09
CA GLY A 250 -16.56 7.33 22.02
C GLY A 250 -16.40 7.87 20.60
N ALA A 251 -17.14 7.32 19.62
CA ALA A 251 -17.25 7.93 18.29
C ALA A 251 -17.89 9.32 18.38
N ASN A 252 -17.31 10.31 17.71
CA ASN A 252 -17.80 11.69 17.71
C ASN A 252 -18.91 11.90 16.68
N VAL A 253 -18.80 11.22 15.53
CA VAL A 253 -19.78 11.26 14.45
C VAL A 253 -20.18 9.85 14.05
N LEU A 254 -21.48 9.62 13.90
CA LEU A 254 -22.00 8.42 13.24
C LEU A 254 -22.45 8.79 11.84
N TYR A 255 -21.81 8.17 10.84
CA TYR A 255 -22.23 8.29 9.45
C TYR A 255 -23.21 7.18 9.11
N LEU A 256 -24.47 7.55 8.90
CA LEU A 256 -25.53 6.63 8.52
C LEU A 256 -25.63 6.58 7.00
N PHE A 257 -25.59 5.37 6.45
CA PHE A 257 -25.73 5.14 5.01
C PHE A 257 -26.62 3.94 4.73
N GLY A 258 -27.30 3.94 3.59
CA GLY A 258 -28.16 2.83 3.16
C GLY A 258 -28.55 2.98 1.69
N ASP A 259 -29.21 1.96 1.15
CA ASP A 259 -29.66 1.95 -0.26
C ASP A 259 -30.79 2.95 -0.52
N GLY A 260 -31.48 3.38 0.54
CA GLY A 260 -32.49 4.42 0.53
C GLY A 260 -32.38 5.36 1.72
N VAL A 261 -33.15 6.45 1.63
CA VAL A 261 -33.30 7.43 2.71
C VAL A 261 -34.20 6.91 3.83
N ASP A 262 -35.16 6.04 3.50
CA ASP A 262 -36.25 5.63 4.41
C ASP A 262 -35.75 4.80 5.58
N GLU A 263 -34.81 3.90 5.30
CA GLU A 263 -34.14 3.02 6.25
C GLU A 263 -33.38 3.84 7.30
N GLN A 264 -32.83 4.99 6.90
CA GLN A 264 -32.04 5.86 7.78
C GLN A 264 -32.92 6.66 8.75
N LEU A 265 -34.14 7.06 8.35
CA LEU A 265 -34.96 8.01 9.12
C LEU A 265 -35.30 7.52 10.54
N SER A 266 -35.59 6.23 10.67
CA SER A 266 -35.97 5.65 11.97
C SER A 266 -34.77 5.61 12.93
N LEU A 267 -33.59 5.26 12.42
CA LEU A 267 -32.35 5.17 13.16
C LEU A 267 -31.86 6.56 13.60
N ILE A 268 -31.94 7.57 12.72
CA ILE A 268 -31.59 8.98 13.06
C ILE A 268 -32.40 9.43 14.27
N LYS A 269 -33.73 9.30 14.21
CA LYS A 269 -34.64 9.76 15.28
C LYS A 269 -34.32 9.08 16.61
N ARG A 270 -34.03 7.79 16.59
CA ARG A 270 -33.70 7.02 17.78
C ARG A 270 -32.35 7.43 18.38
N LEU A 271 -31.32 7.58 17.54
CA LEU A 271 -29.98 7.99 17.98
C LEU A 271 -29.97 9.40 18.57
N LYS A 272 -30.74 10.35 18.02
CA LYS A 272 -30.84 11.70 18.60
C LYS A 272 -31.46 11.71 20.00
N VAL A 273 -32.30 10.73 20.33
CA VAL A 273 -32.91 10.60 21.67
C VAL A 273 -31.95 9.94 22.65
N ASP A 274 -31.37 8.80 22.27
CA ASP A 274 -30.57 7.98 23.19
C ASP A 274 -29.13 8.48 23.33
N TYR A 275 -28.57 9.10 22.28
CA TYR A 275 -27.19 9.61 22.21
C TYR A 275 -27.14 11.07 21.71
N PRO A 276 -27.68 12.04 22.45
CA PRO A 276 -27.80 13.44 21.99
C PRO A 276 -26.45 14.14 21.80
N SER A 277 -25.37 13.63 22.39
CA SER A 277 -24.02 14.17 22.30
C SER A 277 -23.24 13.74 21.06
N VAL A 278 -23.75 12.76 20.31
CA VAL A 278 -23.10 12.25 19.09
C VAL A 278 -23.73 12.93 17.89
N ASP A 279 -22.90 13.49 17.01
CA ASP A 279 -23.39 14.12 15.79
C ASP A 279 -23.73 13.06 14.73
N ILE A 280 -24.83 13.25 14.02
CA ILE A 280 -25.29 12.33 12.98
C ILE A 280 -25.06 12.93 11.60
N LEU A 281 -24.20 12.30 10.82
CA LEU A 281 -24.00 12.59 9.41
C LEU A 281 -24.81 11.58 8.60
N ALA A 282 -25.72 12.04 7.73
CA ALA A 282 -26.62 11.14 6.98
C ALA A 282 -26.46 11.30 5.46
N GLY A 283 -26.65 10.22 4.71
CA GLY A 283 -26.53 10.25 3.25
C GLY A 283 -26.22 8.88 2.67
N PRO A 284 -25.75 8.80 1.41
CA PRO A 284 -25.66 9.92 0.47
C PRO A 284 -27.05 10.40 0.01
N ALA A 285 -27.19 11.70 -0.21
CA ALA A 285 -28.37 12.31 -0.83
C ALA A 285 -28.04 12.79 -2.24
N THR A 286 -28.80 12.32 -3.23
CA THR A 286 -28.65 12.70 -4.65
C THR A 286 -29.55 13.85 -5.07
N SER A 287 -30.55 14.17 -4.23
CA SER A 287 -31.55 15.19 -4.50
C SER A 287 -31.91 16.02 -3.27
N VAL A 288 -32.43 17.22 -3.52
CA VAL A 288 -32.98 18.11 -2.49
C VAL A 288 -34.09 17.43 -1.68
N ARG A 289 -34.90 16.59 -2.33
CA ARG A 289 -35.99 15.85 -1.67
C ARG A 289 -35.46 14.87 -0.63
N GLU A 290 -34.39 14.15 -0.95
CA GLU A 290 -33.74 13.20 -0.05
C GLU A 290 -33.08 13.94 1.12
N ALA A 291 -32.29 14.97 0.83
CA ALA A 291 -31.63 15.79 1.83
C ALA A 291 -32.63 16.40 2.82
N ARG A 292 -33.76 16.92 2.32
CA ARG A 292 -34.84 17.46 3.17
C ARG A 292 -35.33 16.44 4.20
N ARG A 293 -35.57 15.19 3.77
CA ARG A 293 -36.14 14.15 4.65
C ARG A 293 -35.16 13.73 5.74
N LEU A 294 -33.88 13.62 5.40
CA LEU A 294 -32.82 13.32 6.37
C LEU A 294 -32.66 14.44 7.41
N VAL A 295 -32.68 15.70 6.97
CA VAL A 295 -32.62 16.86 7.87
C VAL A 295 -33.86 16.94 8.77
N GLU A 296 -35.06 16.76 8.22
CA GLU A 296 -36.31 16.73 8.99
C GLU A 296 -36.37 15.56 10.00
N ALA A 297 -35.62 14.48 9.76
CA ALA A 297 -35.48 13.39 10.72
C ALA A 297 -34.50 13.70 11.88
N GLY A 298 -33.69 14.75 11.75
CA GLY A 298 -32.76 15.20 12.79
C GLY A 298 -31.28 14.96 12.51
N ALA A 299 -30.88 14.76 11.24
CA ALA A 299 -29.47 14.71 10.87
C ALA A 299 -28.77 16.05 11.18
N ASP A 300 -27.53 16.00 11.69
CA ASP A 300 -26.71 17.18 12.02
C ASP A 300 -25.84 17.63 10.83
N GLY A 301 -25.75 16.81 9.78
CA GLY A 301 -25.10 17.12 8.51
C GLY A 301 -25.52 16.15 7.41
N ILE A 302 -25.33 16.54 6.15
CA ILE A 302 -25.70 15.73 4.98
C ILE A 302 -24.47 15.43 4.12
N VAL A 303 -24.37 14.20 3.60
CA VAL A 303 -23.43 13.86 2.53
C VAL A 303 -24.15 13.94 1.19
N ALA A 304 -23.70 14.83 0.30
CA ALA A 304 -24.14 14.92 -1.08
C ALA A 304 -23.22 14.07 -1.96
N GLY A 305 -23.76 12.98 -2.50
CA GLY A 305 -23.01 11.92 -3.19
C GLY A 305 -23.95 11.02 -3.99
N SER A 306 -23.42 10.31 -4.97
CA SER A 306 -24.15 9.28 -5.72
C SER A 306 -23.56 7.90 -5.46
N GLY A 307 -24.43 6.96 -5.06
CA GLY A 307 -24.03 5.63 -4.59
C GLY A 307 -23.56 5.68 -3.13
N ASN A 308 -23.67 4.57 -2.39
CA ASN A 308 -23.26 4.52 -0.99
C ASN A 308 -21.77 4.94 -0.88
N ASP A 309 -21.44 6.07 -0.25
CA ASP A 309 -20.04 6.52 -0.09
C ASP A 309 -19.19 5.59 0.82
N ALA A 310 -19.80 4.49 1.27
CA ALA A 310 -19.19 3.32 1.88
C ALA A 310 -18.86 2.18 0.87
N GLY A 311 -19.09 2.33 -0.43
CA GLY A 311 -18.92 1.24 -1.39
C GLY A 311 -19.12 1.53 -2.89
N ALA A 312 -19.92 2.51 -3.31
CA ALA A 312 -20.23 2.72 -4.72
C ALA A 312 -19.21 3.65 -5.39
N ASP A 313 -18.82 3.31 -6.62
CA ASP A 313 -18.08 4.24 -7.49
C ASP A 313 -19.10 5.27 -8.03
N PRO A 314 -18.92 6.58 -7.81
CA PRO A 314 -19.87 7.61 -8.25
C PRO A 314 -20.08 7.61 -9.76
N VAL A 315 -19.17 7.01 -10.53
CA VAL A 315 -19.30 6.79 -11.97
C VAL A 315 -20.03 5.48 -12.30
N ALA A 316 -19.89 4.44 -11.48
CA ALA A 316 -20.43 3.10 -11.78
C ALA A 316 -21.93 2.96 -11.49
N ALA A 317 -22.42 3.53 -10.39
CA ALA A 317 -23.82 3.39 -10.00
C ALA A 317 -24.79 4.00 -11.05
N PRO A 318 -24.56 5.23 -11.57
CA PRO A 318 -25.40 5.78 -12.62
C PRO A 318 -25.35 4.98 -13.92
N ILE A 319 -24.21 4.35 -14.24
CA ILE A 319 -24.04 3.55 -15.46
C ILE A 319 -24.72 2.17 -15.33
N ALA A 320 -24.68 1.57 -14.14
CA ALA A 320 -25.23 0.23 -13.89
C ALA A 320 -26.76 0.22 -13.78
N VAL A 321 -27.35 1.22 -13.13
CA VAL A 321 -28.80 1.29 -12.87
C VAL A 321 -29.52 2.44 -13.57
N ALA A 322 -28.81 3.29 -14.32
CA ALA A 322 -29.37 4.50 -14.95
C ALA A 322 -30.00 5.50 -13.95
N VAL A 323 -29.54 5.48 -12.70
CA VAL A 323 -29.97 6.37 -11.61
C VAL A 323 -28.79 7.18 -11.12
N GLY A 324 -28.80 8.49 -11.32
CA GLY A 324 -27.73 9.37 -10.86
C GLY A 324 -27.89 10.81 -11.33
N ARG A 325 -26.92 11.64 -10.93
CA ARG A 325 -26.89 13.08 -11.23
C ARG A 325 -25.44 13.55 -11.38
N GLY A 326 -25.20 14.57 -12.21
CA GLY A 326 -23.89 15.23 -12.26
C GLY A 326 -23.48 15.74 -10.89
N GLU A 327 -22.28 15.37 -10.45
CA GLU A 327 -21.78 15.59 -9.07
C GLU A 327 -21.84 17.06 -8.65
N ALA A 328 -21.36 17.97 -9.50
CA ALA A 328 -21.35 19.41 -9.21
C ALA A 328 -22.78 19.98 -9.11
N THR A 329 -23.69 19.53 -9.99
CA THR A 329 -25.09 19.98 -9.96
C THR A 329 -25.81 19.49 -8.70
N MET A 330 -25.56 18.25 -8.31
CA MET A 330 -26.10 17.66 -7.09
C MET A 330 -25.61 18.41 -5.85
N VAL A 331 -24.30 18.61 -5.74
CA VAL A 331 -23.71 19.32 -4.60
C VAL A 331 -24.25 20.74 -4.51
N TYR A 332 -24.29 21.48 -5.62
CA TYR A 332 -24.82 22.84 -5.64
C TYR A 332 -26.26 22.88 -5.13
N GLU A 333 -27.17 22.07 -5.67
CA GLU A 333 -28.57 22.14 -5.27
C GLU A 333 -28.84 21.66 -3.84
N VAL A 334 -28.18 20.58 -3.42
CA VAL A 334 -28.33 20.05 -2.05
C VAL A 334 -27.75 21.05 -1.05
N ALA A 335 -26.53 21.55 -1.28
CA ALA A 335 -25.90 22.54 -0.40
C ALA A 335 -26.70 23.84 -0.35
N TYR A 336 -27.09 24.38 -1.50
CA TYR A 336 -27.88 25.61 -1.57
C TYR A 336 -29.19 25.49 -0.80
N TYR A 337 -29.90 24.35 -0.92
CA TYR A 337 -31.13 24.12 -0.18
C TYR A 337 -30.89 23.92 1.32
N VAL A 338 -29.96 23.05 1.72
CA VAL A 338 -29.74 22.69 3.13
C VAL A 338 -29.18 23.87 3.91
N THR A 339 -28.16 24.55 3.37
CA THR A 339 -27.51 25.69 4.04
C THR A 339 -28.48 26.86 4.23
N ARG A 340 -29.31 27.18 3.23
CA ARG A 340 -30.27 28.30 3.35
C ARG A 340 -31.44 28.04 4.28
N ASN A 341 -32.02 26.84 4.21
CA ASN A 341 -33.25 26.54 4.95
C ASN A 341 -32.98 26.04 6.37
N TYR A 342 -31.87 25.32 6.57
CA TYR A 342 -31.58 24.61 7.83
C TYR A 342 -30.26 25.03 8.48
N LYS A 343 -29.36 25.73 7.75
CA LYS A 343 -28.03 26.13 8.23
C LYS A 343 -27.20 24.94 8.75
N LEU A 344 -27.35 23.80 8.09
CA LEU A 344 -26.57 22.60 8.37
C LEU A 344 -25.48 22.43 7.32
N PRO A 345 -24.32 21.86 7.72
CA PRO A 345 -23.23 21.60 6.80
C PRO A 345 -23.55 20.47 5.82
N VAL A 346 -22.96 20.58 4.63
CA VAL A 346 -23.03 19.56 3.57
C VAL A 346 -21.63 19.11 3.19
N ALA A 347 -21.36 17.82 3.28
CA ALA A 347 -20.13 17.21 2.80
C ALA A 347 -20.31 16.70 1.37
N ALA A 348 -19.43 17.10 0.45
CA ALA A 348 -19.45 16.64 -0.94
C ALA A 348 -18.56 15.39 -1.12
N ALA A 349 -19.09 14.36 -1.75
CA ALA A 349 -18.33 13.18 -2.14
C ALA A 349 -17.80 13.27 -3.59
N GLY A 350 -16.93 12.33 -3.96
CA GLY A 350 -16.46 12.14 -5.35
C GLY A 350 -15.26 12.99 -5.78
N ALA A 351 -14.76 13.91 -4.94
CA ALA A 351 -13.60 14.72 -5.27
C ALA A 351 -12.29 13.89 -5.29
N ARG A 352 -11.52 14.02 -6.39
CA ARG A 352 -10.28 13.26 -6.65
C ARG A 352 -9.02 14.11 -6.60
N SER A 353 -9.15 15.43 -6.52
CA SER A 353 -8.04 16.37 -6.50
C SER A 353 -8.36 17.60 -5.64
N ALA A 354 -7.34 18.38 -5.29
CA ALA A 354 -7.53 19.65 -4.58
C ALA A 354 -8.36 20.65 -5.40
N SER A 355 -8.27 20.63 -6.74
CA SER A 355 -9.08 21.48 -7.61
C SER A 355 -10.55 21.10 -7.59
N GLN A 356 -10.88 19.80 -7.66
CA GLN A 356 -12.26 19.33 -7.56
C GLN A 356 -12.85 19.60 -6.17
N ALA A 357 -12.02 19.48 -5.11
CA ALA A 357 -12.43 19.86 -3.76
C ALA A 357 -12.72 21.36 -3.64
N LEU A 358 -11.91 22.22 -4.26
CA LEU A 358 -12.17 23.66 -4.35
C LEU A 358 -13.51 23.93 -5.05
N VAL A 359 -13.76 23.26 -6.19
CA VAL A 359 -15.04 23.38 -6.91
C VAL A 359 -16.21 22.97 -6.00
N ALA A 360 -16.14 21.81 -5.35
CA ALA A 360 -17.19 21.36 -4.45
C ALA A 360 -17.46 22.36 -3.31
N MET A 361 -16.41 22.91 -2.68
CA MET A 361 -16.55 23.93 -1.63
C MET A 361 -17.12 25.24 -2.16
N GLY A 362 -16.68 25.68 -3.34
CA GLY A 362 -17.19 26.87 -4.01
C GLY A 362 -18.63 26.74 -4.53
N LEU A 363 -19.15 25.52 -4.61
CA LEU A 363 -20.57 25.23 -4.89
C LEU A 363 -21.43 25.16 -3.61
N GLY A 364 -20.83 25.40 -2.44
CA GLY A 364 -21.54 25.48 -1.16
C GLY A 364 -21.31 24.31 -0.21
N ALA A 365 -20.48 23.33 -0.57
CA ALA A 365 -20.11 22.27 0.37
C ALA A 365 -19.26 22.84 1.52
N SER A 366 -19.54 22.39 2.74
CA SER A 366 -18.79 22.76 3.95
C SER A 366 -17.58 21.86 4.17
N ALA A 367 -17.56 20.69 3.52
CA ALA A 367 -16.51 19.70 3.62
C ALA A 367 -16.46 18.81 2.37
N VAL A 368 -15.37 18.07 2.20
CA VAL A 368 -15.21 17.07 1.14
C VAL A 368 -14.85 15.71 1.73
N MET A 369 -15.51 14.67 1.23
CA MET A 369 -15.21 13.28 1.56
C MET A 369 -14.31 12.67 0.49
N LEU A 370 -13.08 12.32 0.88
CA LEU A 370 -12.04 11.81 0.00
C LEU A 370 -11.92 10.30 0.16
N ARG A 371 -11.94 9.58 -0.97
CA ARG A 371 -11.70 8.14 -1.02
C ARG A 371 -10.47 7.82 -1.87
N GLU A 372 -10.57 8.08 -3.17
CA GLU A 372 -9.55 7.75 -4.17
C GLU A 372 -8.18 8.39 -3.85
N PRO A 373 -8.09 9.67 -3.44
CA PRO A 373 -6.80 10.28 -3.16
C PRO A 373 -6.11 9.73 -1.90
N LEU A 374 -6.87 9.10 -1.01
CA LEU A 374 -6.36 8.49 0.22
C LEU A 374 -6.06 6.99 0.05
N ALA A 375 -6.63 6.35 -0.98
CA ALA A 375 -6.43 4.95 -1.27
C ALA A 375 -4.99 4.68 -1.75
N GLY A 376 -4.39 3.58 -1.26
CA GLY A 376 -3.02 3.20 -1.63
C GLY A 376 -1.91 3.99 -0.94
N THR A 377 -2.25 4.83 0.04
CA THR A 377 -1.27 5.40 0.98
C THR A 377 -0.82 4.35 2.00
N ASP A 378 0.33 4.54 2.64
CA ASP A 378 0.93 3.55 3.58
C ASP A 378 -0.01 3.16 4.73
N GLU A 379 -0.96 4.03 5.06
CA GLU A 379 -1.86 3.86 6.20
C GLU A 379 -3.31 3.62 5.81
N ALA A 380 -3.58 3.53 4.50
CA ALA A 380 -4.80 2.94 4.01
C ALA A 380 -4.78 1.42 4.27
N THR A 381 -5.95 0.83 4.47
CA THR A 381 -6.03 -0.60 4.75
C THR A 381 -5.51 -1.41 3.55
N PRO A 382 -4.51 -2.29 3.74
CA PRO A 382 -4.07 -3.18 2.67
C PRO A 382 -5.21 -4.18 2.36
N PRO A 383 -5.56 -4.41 1.08
CA PRO A 383 -6.67 -5.30 0.76
C PRO A 383 -6.39 -6.74 1.22
N PHE A 384 -7.40 -7.37 1.84
CA PHE A 384 -7.47 -8.82 2.02
C PHE A 384 -7.47 -9.52 0.66
N ALA A 385 -6.55 -10.48 0.46
CA ALA A 385 -6.49 -11.55 -0.54
C ALA A 385 -6.99 -11.31 -2.00
N ASP A 386 -6.07 -11.57 -2.92
CA ASP A 386 -6.18 -12.24 -4.21
C ASP A 386 -7.26 -11.78 -5.20
N TRP A 387 -6.83 -10.92 -6.13
CA TRP A 387 -7.35 -10.91 -7.50
C TRP A 387 -6.24 -10.49 -8.48
N ALA A 388 -5.74 -11.49 -9.23
CA ALA A 388 -5.09 -11.41 -10.54
C ALA A 388 -4.24 -10.17 -10.89
N GLY A 389 -2.93 -10.26 -10.68
CA GLY A 389 -1.88 -10.07 -11.70
C GLY A 389 -1.89 -8.87 -12.64
N ILE A 390 -2.62 -7.81 -12.31
CA ILE A 390 -2.49 -6.46 -12.86
C ILE A 390 -2.03 -5.62 -11.69
N ASP A 391 -1.04 -4.75 -11.90
CA ASP A 391 -0.67 -3.69 -10.97
C ASP A 391 -1.88 -2.76 -10.82
N ALA A 392 -2.88 -3.21 -10.07
CA ALA A 392 -4.10 -2.53 -9.75
C ALA A 392 -3.93 -2.02 -8.33
N SER A 393 -3.20 -0.92 -8.24
CA SER A 393 -3.42 0.03 -7.19
C SER A 393 -4.93 0.23 -6.96
N ALA A 394 -5.32 0.08 -5.70
CA ALA A 394 -6.69 0.10 -5.21
C ALA A 394 -7.64 -0.89 -5.92
N SER A 395 -7.69 -2.14 -5.43
CA SER A 395 -8.98 -2.83 -5.42
C SER A 395 -9.81 -2.24 -4.29
N CYS A 396 -10.71 -1.30 -4.62
CA CYS A 396 -11.80 -0.89 -3.73
C CYS A 396 -12.76 -2.09 -3.60
N LYS A 397 -12.61 -2.91 -2.56
CA LYS A 397 -13.66 -3.85 -2.16
C LYS A 397 -14.75 -3.05 -1.45
N GLN A 398 -15.99 -3.50 -1.61
CA GLN A 398 -17.19 -2.69 -1.37
C GLN A 398 -17.98 -3.30 -0.21
N LEU A 399 -18.54 -2.47 0.66
CA LEU A 399 -19.64 -2.89 1.53
C LEU A 399 -20.87 -3.16 0.64
N GLY A 400 -21.06 -4.43 0.29
CA GLY A 400 -22.16 -4.93 -0.55
C GLY A 400 -21.81 -6.16 -1.39
N THR A 401 -20.52 -6.46 -1.62
CA THR A 401 -20.11 -7.60 -2.44
C THR A 401 -19.76 -8.83 -1.61
N GLU A 402 -20.78 -9.51 -1.07
CA GLU A 402 -20.72 -10.96 -0.86
C GLU A 402 -21.43 -11.65 -2.03
N LEU A 403 -20.66 -12.18 -2.98
CA LEU A 403 -21.14 -13.26 -3.85
C LEU A 403 -21.10 -14.56 -3.03
N ARG A 404 -21.95 -14.62 -2.00
CA ARG A 404 -22.30 -15.87 -1.34
C ARG A 404 -23.46 -16.47 -2.12
N ILE A 405 -23.15 -17.31 -3.10
CA ILE A 405 -24.13 -18.31 -3.55
C ILE A 405 -24.17 -19.39 -2.46
N GLU A 406 -24.84 -19.12 -1.35
CA GLU A 406 -25.34 -20.20 -0.51
C GLU A 406 -26.55 -20.81 -1.22
N VAL A 407 -26.33 -21.89 -1.96
CA VAL A 407 -27.42 -22.81 -2.28
C VAL A 407 -27.82 -23.49 -0.96
N CYS A 408 -28.68 -22.82 -0.19
CA CYS A 408 -29.26 -23.40 1.01
C CYS A 408 -30.35 -24.40 0.58
N LEU A 409 -29.95 -25.63 0.24
CA LEU A 409 -30.88 -26.75 0.12
C LEU A 409 -31.39 -27.12 1.52
N LYS A 410 -32.41 -26.41 2.01
CA LYS A 410 -33.18 -26.87 3.16
C LYS A 410 -34.05 -28.04 2.73
N SER A 411 -33.53 -29.27 2.82
CA SER A 411 -34.40 -30.44 2.86
C SER A 411 -35.00 -30.55 4.27
N ARG A 412 -36.33 -30.36 4.37
CA ARG A 412 -37.08 -30.85 5.53
C ARG A 412 -37.29 -32.35 5.34
N VAL A 413 -36.43 -33.18 5.91
CA VAL A 413 -36.73 -34.61 6.11
C VAL A 413 -36.23 -35.05 7.48
N GLY A 414 -37.16 -35.59 8.28
CA GLY A 414 -36.90 -36.07 9.63
C GLY A 414 -36.32 -37.49 9.68
N THR A 415 -35.60 -37.72 10.78
CA THR A 415 -35.31 -38.99 11.48
C THR A 415 -34.47 -40.11 10.84
N ARG A 416 -33.47 -40.50 11.66
CA ARG A 416 -32.79 -41.81 11.85
C ARG A 416 -31.77 -42.31 10.82
N GLY A 417 -30.50 -42.15 11.21
CA GLY A 417 -29.46 -43.18 11.10
C GLY A 417 -28.54 -43.11 9.88
N GLY A 418 -27.23 -43.14 10.13
CA GLY A 418 -26.21 -43.52 9.15
C GLY A 418 -25.53 -42.35 8.43
N ALA A 419 -24.22 -42.22 8.64
CA ALA A 419 -23.35 -41.25 7.97
C ALA A 419 -23.22 -41.53 6.47
N THR A 420 -23.24 -40.48 5.64
CA THR A 420 -22.30 -40.16 4.55
C THR A 420 -22.86 -38.99 3.72
N ALA A 421 -22.19 -37.84 3.73
CA ALA A 421 -22.43 -36.79 2.74
C ALA A 421 -21.06 -36.34 2.20
N CYS A 422 -20.78 -36.78 0.98
CA CYS A 422 -19.65 -36.33 0.18
C CYS A 422 -20.04 -34.99 -0.44
N ALA A 423 -19.38 -33.89 -0.04
CA ALA A 423 -19.51 -32.61 -0.73
C ALA A 423 -18.53 -32.62 -1.91
N VAL A 424 -19.04 -32.77 -3.13
CA VAL A 424 -18.27 -32.58 -4.36
C VAL A 424 -18.37 -31.11 -4.75
N SER A 425 -17.31 -30.34 -4.53
CA SER A 425 -17.13 -29.01 -5.12
C SER A 425 -16.43 -29.16 -6.47
N GLY A 426 -17.15 -28.93 -7.58
CA GLY A 426 -16.60 -28.92 -8.94
C GLY A 426 -16.74 -27.54 -9.57
N TRP A 427 -15.66 -27.07 -10.22
CA TRP A 427 -15.62 -25.83 -10.99
C TRP A 427 -16.08 -26.10 -12.43
N VAL A 428 -17.07 -25.37 -12.93
CA VAL A 428 -17.46 -25.39 -14.35
C VAL A 428 -17.16 -24.02 -14.96
N LEU A 429 -16.20 -23.99 -15.88
CA LEU A 429 -15.95 -22.89 -16.81
C LEU A 429 -16.94 -22.97 -17.98
N ALA A 430 -17.66 -21.89 -18.28
CA ALA A 430 -18.40 -21.77 -19.55
C ALA A 430 -18.38 -20.31 -20.08
N PRO A 431 -18.10 -20.08 -21.38
CA PRO A 431 -18.14 -18.76 -21.99
C PRO A 431 -19.56 -18.36 -22.42
N MET A 432 -19.79 -17.05 -22.59
CA MET A 432 -21.08 -16.42 -22.88
C MET A 432 -21.84 -17.02 -24.08
N GLY A 433 -23.08 -17.41 -23.86
CA GLY A 433 -24.12 -17.63 -24.87
C GLY A 433 -25.51 -17.52 -24.25
N LEU A 434 -26.41 -16.75 -24.89
CA LEU A 434 -27.82 -16.65 -24.50
C LEU A 434 -28.48 -18.04 -24.54
N TYR A 435 -29.08 -18.47 -23.44
CA TYR A 435 -30.03 -19.58 -23.45
C TYR A 435 -31.29 -19.26 -22.64
N THR A 436 -32.44 -19.45 -23.29
CA THR A 436 -33.76 -19.56 -22.68
C THR A 436 -33.89 -20.91 -21.96
N PHE A 437 -34.25 -20.91 -20.68
CA PHE A 437 -34.55 -22.13 -19.92
C PHE A 437 -36.04 -22.44 -19.94
N GLU A 438 -36.40 -23.64 -20.40
CA GLU A 438 -37.76 -24.18 -20.32
C GLU A 438 -37.90 -25.01 -19.03
N LEU A 439 -38.70 -24.52 -18.07
CA LEU A 439 -38.92 -25.16 -16.77
C LEU A 439 -40.05 -26.21 -16.85
N LYS A 440 -39.69 -27.50 -16.83
CA LYS A 440 -40.64 -28.55 -16.45
C LYS A 440 -40.82 -28.55 -14.93
N ARG A 441 -42.01 -28.09 -14.50
CA ARG A 441 -42.51 -28.03 -13.12
C ARG A 441 -42.34 -29.35 -12.35
N GLN A 442 -41.85 -29.26 -11.11
CA GLN A 442 -42.64 -29.55 -9.88
C GLN A 442 -41.85 -29.14 -8.63
N GLY A 443 -42.24 -28.00 -8.04
CA GLY A 443 -41.71 -27.49 -6.77
C GLY A 443 -41.54 -25.97 -6.81
N SER A 444 -42.23 -25.24 -5.92
CA SER A 444 -42.06 -23.80 -5.76
C SER A 444 -40.77 -23.50 -5.00
N PHE A 445 -39.75 -23.00 -5.72
CA PHE A 445 -38.56 -22.40 -5.13
C PHE A 445 -38.63 -20.89 -5.30
N GLN A 446 -38.43 -20.14 -4.22
CA GLN A 446 -38.22 -18.69 -4.26
C GLN A 446 -36.72 -18.47 -4.35
N MET A 447 -36.28 -17.75 -5.39
CA MET A 447 -34.87 -17.45 -5.67
C MET A 447 -34.73 -15.93 -5.64
N ASP A 448 -34.07 -15.39 -4.63
CA ASP A 448 -33.74 -13.97 -4.57
C ASP A 448 -32.42 -13.76 -5.32
N VAL A 449 -32.48 -12.99 -6.41
CA VAL A 449 -31.32 -12.66 -7.25
C VAL A 449 -30.82 -11.28 -6.81
N LEU A 450 -29.63 -11.22 -6.22
CA LEU A 450 -28.94 -9.97 -5.92
C LEU A 450 -28.35 -9.38 -7.21
N LEU A 451 -28.76 -8.16 -7.56
CA LEU A 451 -28.16 -7.38 -8.66
C LEU A 451 -27.03 -6.53 -8.08
N SER A 452 -25.86 -6.53 -8.73
CA SER A 452 -24.72 -5.68 -8.35
C SER A 452 -24.89 -4.28 -8.96
N GLU A 453 -24.97 -3.24 -8.13
CA GLU A 453 -25.04 -1.83 -8.59
C GLU A 453 -23.67 -1.23 -8.94
N SER A 454 -22.62 -2.05 -8.86
CA SER A 454 -21.24 -1.63 -9.04
C SER A 454 -20.44 -2.56 -9.94
N PHE A 455 -19.46 -1.99 -10.65
CA PHE A 455 -18.47 -2.74 -11.43
C PHE A 455 -17.23 -3.02 -10.57
N GLY A 456 -16.90 -4.29 -10.37
CA GLY A 456 -15.51 -4.65 -10.07
C GLY A 456 -14.66 -4.32 -11.31
N ARG A 457 -13.74 -3.35 -11.20
CA ARG A 457 -12.86 -2.93 -12.31
C ARG A 457 -12.05 -4.13 -12.81
N LYS A 458 -12.46 -4.70 -13.96
CA LYS A 458 -11.75 -5.83 -14.59
C LYS A 458 -11.52 -5.70 -16.10
N LYS A 459 -12.10 -4.73 -16.82
CA LYS A 459 -12.03 -4.79 -18.30
C LYS A 459 -12.21 -3.51 -19.14
N PHE A 460 -12.01 -2.31 -18.59
CA PHE A 460 -11.91 -1.09 -19.42
C PHE A 460 -10.55 -0.44 -19.22
N SER A 461 -9.86 -0.13 -20.32
CA SER A 461 -8.54 0.48 -20.41
C SER A 461 -8.55 1.92 -19.88
N TRP A 462 -8.45 2.07 -18.57
CA TRP A 462 -7.97 3.30 -17.92
C TRP A 462 -6.83 2.88 -16.98
N PRO A 463 -5.75 3.67 -16.85
CA PRO A 463 -4.60 3.28 -16.06
C PRO A 463 -5.00 3.04 -14.58
N PRO A 464 -4.38 2.06 -13.91
CA PRO A 464 -4.52 1.88 -12.46
C PRO A 464 -4.11 3.18 -11.74
N LEU A 465 -4.78 3.51 -10.63
CA LEU A 465 -4.52 4.71 -9.82
C LEU A 465 -3.07 4.69 -9.31
N GLN A 466 -2.09 5.25 -10.02
CA GLN A 466 -0.68 5.21 -9.59
C GLN A 466 -0.56 5.53 -8.10
N GLY A 467 -0.08 4.57 -7.31
CA GLY A 467 0.05 4.75 -5.88
C GLY A 467 0.95 5.95 -5.63
N THR A 468 0.43 6.96 -4.93
CA THR A 468 1.28 8.01 -4.38
C THR A 468 2.11 7.36 -3.28
N GLN A 469 3.30 6.85 -3.61
CA GLN A 469 4.30 6.32 -2.67
C GLN A 469 4.89 7.46 -1.81
N THR A 470 4.02 8.17 -1.10
CA THR A 470 4.38 9.29 -0.25
C THR A 470 3.66 9.11 1.07
N CYS A 471 4.41 9.23 2.17
CA CYS A 471 3.86 9.35 3.53
C CYS A 471 2.65 10.30 3.52
N LYS A 472 1.50 9.83 4.00
CA LYS A 472 0.20 10.55 4.00
C LYS A 472 0.25 11.98 4.51
N GLN A 473 1.19 12.29 5.43
CA GLN A 473 1.36 13.66 5.94
C GLN A 473 1.85 14.58 4.83
N ALA A 474 2.76 14.10 3.98
CA ALA A 474 3.21 14.86 2.81
C ALA A 474 2.07 15.03 1.80
N PHE A 475 1.26 13.99 1.57
CA PHE A 475 0.10 14.08 0.66
C PHE A 475 -0.96 15.07 1.18
N LEU A 476 -1.39 14.94 2.43
CA LEU A 476 -2.39 15.84 3.03
C LEU A 476 -1.89 17.29 3.11
N LEU A 477 -0.62 17.51 3.46
CA LEU A 477 -0.03 18.84 3.45
C LEU A 477 0.03 19.42 2.03
N TYR A 478 0.36 18.60 1.03
CA TYR A 478 0.30 19.00 -0.39
C TYR A 478 -1.13 19.35 -0.80
N PHE A 479 -2.10 18.50 -0.46
CA PHE A 479 -3.51 18.69 -0.78
C PHE A 479 -4.07 19.98 -0.16
N LEU A 480 -3.80 20.19 1.13
CA LEU A 480 -4.19 21.40 1.87
C LEU A 480 -3.49 22.65 1.31
N SER A 481 -2.21 22.56 0.96
CA SER A 481 -1.49 23.65 0.32
C SER A 481 -2.09 24.00 -1.05
N GLY A 482 -2.41 23.00 -1.87
CA GLY A 482 -3.09 23.18 -3.14
C GLY A 482 -4.45 23.86 -2.97
N LEU A 483 -5.23 23.44 -1.96
CA LEU A 483 -6.51 24.05 -1.65
C LEU A 483 -6.37 25.51 -1.20
N ARG A 484 -5.41 25.81 -0.31
CA ARG A 484 -5.11 27.20 0.13
C ARG A 484 -4.70 28.11 -1.02
N ASN A 485 -3.85 27.62 -1.93
CA ASN A 485 -3.50 28.37 -3.14
C ASN A 485 -4.73 28.59 -4.02
N GLY A 486 -5.60 27.58 -4.17
CA GLY A 486 -6.88 27.71 -4.84
C GLY A 486 -7.73 28.86 -4.28
N PHE A 487 -7.96 28.88 -2.97
CA PHE A 487 -8.68 29.96 -2.25
C PHE A 487 -8.06 31.35 -2.47
N LYS A 488 -6.73 31.45 -2.41
CA LYS A 488 -6.00 32.68 -2.72
C LYS A 488 -6.24 33.14 -4.16
N ASP A 489 -6.19 32.23 -5.13
CA ASP A 489 -6.34 32.57 -6.55
C ASP A 489 -7.76 33.04 -6.88
N ILE A 490 -8.77 32.53 -6.17
CA ILE A 490 -10.16 32.99 -6.28
C ILE A 490 -10.51 34.15 -5.34
N GLY A 491 -9.56 34.61 -4.51
CA GLY A 491 -9.68 35.82 -3.70
C GLY A 491 -10.44 35.70 -2.38
N PHE A 492 -10.63 34.49 -1.83
CA PHE A 492 -11.34 34.26 -0.57
C PHE A 492 -10.40 33.76 0.53
N ARG A 493 -10.50 34.31 1.74
CA ARG A 493 -9.60 33.98 2.87
C ARG A 493 -10.07 32.78 3.68
N ASP A 494 -11.36 32.49 3.66
CA ASP A 494 -11.94 31.37 4.38
C ASP A 494 -13.20 30.84 3.67
N LEU A 495 -13.74 29.74 4.20
CA LEU A 495 -14.90 29.06 3.64
C LEU A 495 -16.19 29.89 3.75
N GLN A 496 -16.32 30.73 4.78
CA GLN A 496 -17.48 31.59 4.95
C GLN A 496 -17.50 32.70 3.91
N GLU A 497 -16.35 33.35 3.67
CA GLU A 497 -16.20 34.34 2.59
C GLU A 497 -16.51 33.72 1.22
N LEU A 498 -16.07 32.48 0.98
CA LEU A 498 -16.35 31.75 -0.26
C LEU A 498 -17.86 31.50 -0.45
N HIS A 499 -18.56 31.03 0.58
CA HIS A 499 -20.00 30.79 0.53
C HIS A 499 -20.79 32.10 0.39
N ASP A 500 -20.40 33.16 1.11
CA ASP A 500 -20.92 34.50 0.94
C ASP A 500 -20.72 35.02 -0.50
N GLY A 501 -19.55 34.75 -1.07
CA GLY A 501 -19.19 35.09 -2.44
C GLY A 501 -20.04 34.36 -3.48
N LEU A 502 -20.35 33.09 -3.24
CA LEU A 502 -21.30 32.30 -4.04
C LEU A 502 -22.71 32.91 -3.97
N GLU A 503 -23.22 33.22 -2.77
CA GLU A 503 -24.57 33.76 -2.60
C GLU A 503 -24.75 35.18 -3.17
N LYS A 504 -23.71 36.02 -3.06
CA LYS A 504 -23.69 37.39 -3.61
C LYS A 504 -23.35 37.43 -5.10
N GLU A 505 -23.20 36.27 -5.75
CA GLU A 505 -22.82 36.15 -7.16
C GLU A 505 -21.46 36.80 -7.52
N ILE A 506 -20.61 36.99 -6.51
CA ILE A 506 -19.25 37.52 -6.62
C ILE A 506 -18.34 36.43 -7.18
N LEU A 507 -18.48 35.18 -6.71
CA LEU A 507 -17.78 34.04 -7.28
C LEU A 507 -18.31 33.79 -8.71
N ARG A 508 -17.40 33.84 -9.69
CA ARG A 508 -17.71 33.65 -11.11
C ARG A 508 -17.10 32.35 -11.60
N MET A 509 -17.79 31.67 -12.51
CA MET A 509 -17.36 30.40 -13.08
C MET A 509 -17.51 30.38 -14.59
N ALA A 510 -16.73 29.53 -15.24
CA ALA A 510 -16.80 29.24 -16.66
C ALA A 510 -16.97 27.74 -16.89
N LEU A 511 -17.54 27.39 -18.04
CA LEU A 511 -17.71 26.01 -18.47
C LEU A 511 -16.50 25.55 -19.29
N CYS A 512 -15.95 24.40 -18.95
CA CYS A 512 -14.90 23.73 -19.71
C CYS A 512 -15.54 22.82 -20.77
N LEU A 513 -15.30 23.07 -22.06
CA LEU A 513 -15.72 22.15 -23.11
C LEU A 513 -14.62 21.14 -23.42
N SER A 514 -15.00 19.87 -23.43
CA SER A 514 -14.19 18.79 -23.99
C SER A 514 -14.15 18.91 -25.51
N ILE A 515 -12.99 19.27 -26.07
CA ILE A 515 -12.74 19.20 -27.52
C ILE A 515 -11.59 18.20 -27.73
N GLY A 516 -11.91 16.97 -28.12
CA GLY A 516 -10.91 15.99 -28.58
C GLY A 516 -9.85 15.59 -27.54
N GLY A 517 -10.21 15.48 -26.25
CA GLY A 517 -9.28 15.04 -25.19
C GLY A 517 -8.36 16.14 -24.67
N SER A 518 -8.54 17.39 -25.09
CA SER A 518 -7.90 18.56 -24.48
C SER A 518 -8.97 19.63 -24.18
N SER A 519 -9.04 20.09 -22.93
CA SER A 519 -9.99 21.14 -22.53
C SER A 519 -9.58 22.48 -23.14
N ALA A 520 -10.49 23.15 -23.86
CA ALA A 520 -10.29 24.50 -24.36
C ALA A 520 -11.23 25.48 -23.64
N MET A 521 -10.71 26.61 -23.16
CA MET A 521 -11.52 27.71 -22.60
C MET A 521 -12.20 28.49 -23.72
N LEU A 522 -13.50 28.75 -23.57
CA LEU A 522 -14.21 29.74 -24.39
C LEU A 522 -14.14 31.11 -23.72
N HIS A 523 -13.47 32.06 -24.36
CA HIS A 523 -13.71 33.49 -24.11
C HIS A 523 -14.76 33.99 -25.11
N ALA A 524 -15.90 34.48 -24.60
CA ALA A 524 -16.89 35.17 -25.42
C ALA A 524 -16.61 36.68 -25.43
N SER A 525 -16.24 37.22 -26.59
CA SER A 525 -16.25 38.68 -26.83
C SER A 525 -17.69 39.15 -27.10
N PRO A 526 -18.11 40.34 -26.61
CA PRO A 526 -19.47 40.82 -26.79
C PRO A 526 -19.63 41.42 -28.18
N ALA A 527 -20.12 40.65 -29.14
CA ALA A 527 -20.63 41.21 -30.39
C ALA A 527 -21.91 40.48 -30.81
N GLY A 528 -23.02 41.21 -30.75
CA GLY A 528 -24.34 40.69 -31.05
C GLY A 528 -24.45 40.21 -32.49
N THR A 529 -24.94 38.98 -32.67
CA THR A 529 -25.70 38.59 -33.84
C THR A 529 -26.82 37.63 -33.43
N SER A 530 -27.99 37.90 -34.00
CA SER A 530 -29.29 37.34 -33.69
C SER A 530 -29.40 35.84 -33.95
N ALA A 531 -30.27 35.20 -33.15
CA ALA A 531 -30.74 33.83 -33.23
C ALA A 531 -30.84 33.26 -34.67
N GLY A 532 -30.16 32.14 -34.89
CA GLY A 532 -30.33 31.25 -36.04
C GLY A 532 -29.89 29.85 -35.63
N SER A 533 -30.81 28.88 -35.70
CA SER A 533 -30.57 27.49 -35.31
C SER A 533 -29.39 26.86 -36.05
N LEU A 534 -28.31 26.53 -35.33
CA LEU A 534 -27.19 25.78 -35.90
C LEU A 534 -27.48 24.28 -35.79
N THR A 535 -27.86 23.66 -36.92
CA THR A 535 -27.97 22.21 -37.05
C THR A 535 -26.61 21.58 -37.35
N ALA A 536 -26.42 20.32 -36.91
CA ALA A 536 -25.17 19.58 -36.90
C ALA A 536 -24.46 19.38 -38.27
N SER A 537 -25.06 19.82 -39.38
CA SER A 537 -24.47 19.70 -40.72
C SER A 537 -23.48 20.81 -41.08
N SER A 538 -23.54 21.97 -40.41
CA SER A 538 -22.66 23.11 -40.73
C SER A 538 -21.24 23.00 -40.17
N PHE A 539 -21.02 22.14 -39.17
CA PHE A 539 -19.70 21.98 -38.52
C PHE A 539 -18.70 21.19 -39.37
N LYS A 540 -19.18 20.27 -40.23
CA LYS A 540 -18.30 19.43 -41.08
C LYS A 540 -17.61 20.18 -42.23
N LYS A 541 -18.07 21.40 -42.58
CA LYS A 541 -17.46 22.20 -43.67
C LYS A 541 -16.42 23.21 -43.20
N LEU A 542 -16.37 23.58 -41.92
CA LEU A 542 -15.40 24.56 -41.41
C LEU A 542 -14.05 23.92 -41.04
N ALA A 543 -14.03 22.65 -40.65
CA ALA A 543 -12.82 21.93 -40.22
C ALA A 543 -11.86 21.50 -41.36
N LEU A 544 -12.25 21.70 -42.63
CA LEU A 544 -11.49 21.22 -43.81
C LEU A 544 -10.73 22.32 -44.57
N LYS A 545 -10.60 23.55 -44.02
CA LYS A 545 -10.06 24.70 -44.77
C LYS A 545 -9.05 25.61 -44.07
N LEU A 546 -8.50 25.23 -42.91
CA LEU A 546 -7.45 26.03 -42.26
C LEU A 546 -6.08 25.35 -42.40
N ARG A 547 -5.21 25.94 -43.23
CA ARG A 547 -3.78 25.61 -43.32
C ARG A 547 -3.02 26.45 -42.27
N PRO A 548 -2.01 25.91 -41.56
CA PRO A 548 -1.19 26.69 -40.65
C PRO A 548 -0.02 27.31 -41.42
N SER A 549 -0.19 28.54 -41.88
CA SER A 549 0.93 29.42 -42.21
C SER A 549 0.52 30.83 -41.83
N SER A 550 1.36 31.49 -41.03
CA SER A 550 1.24 32.87 -40.55
C SER A 550 0.50 33.04 -39.21
N PHE A 551 1.23 32.92 -38.11
CA PHE A 551 1.20 33.90 -37.01
C PHE A 551 2.56 33.89 -36.30
N SER A 552 3.37 34.89 -36.64
CA SER A 552 4.61 35.25 -35.96
C SER A 552 4.37 36.51 -35.12
N ASN A 553 5.02 36.53 -33.95
CA ASN A 553 5.22 37.67 -33.05
C ASN A 553 4.01 38.16 -32.24
N LEU A 554 3.99 37.88 -30.93
CA LEU A 554 4.03 38.91 -29.89
C LEU A 554 4.31 38.29 -28.50
N PHE A 555 5.08 39.05 -27.70
CA PHE A 555 5.43 38.91 -26.27
C PHE A 555 6.62 38.02 -25.85
N VAL A 556 7.70 38.74 -25.57
CA VAL A 556 8.82 38.38 -24.68
C VAL A 556 8.57 39.05 -23.32
N SER A 557 8.56 38.29 -22.23
CA SER A 557 9.21 38.65 -20.95
C SER A 557 9.13 37.53 -19.89
N THR A 558 10.24 36.77 -19.76
CA THR A 558 10.87 36.21 -18.54
C THR A 558 10.14 35.17 -17.65
N PRO A 559 10.88 34.27 -16.96
CA PRO A 559 10.60 32.83 -17.03
C PRO A 559 10.21 32.19 -15.68
N ASP A 560 9.29 31.24 -15.74
CA ASP A 560 9.29 30.06 -14.86
C ASP A 560 8.96 28.84 -15.72
N VAL A 561 9.88 27.87 -15.73
CA VAL A 561 9.90 26.75 -16.69
C VAL A 561 9.00 25.62 -16.18
N MET A 562 7.81 25.48 -16.76
CA MET A 562 7.08 24.21 -16.85
C MET A 562 7.28 23.66 -18.27
N CYS A 563 7.87 22.46 -18.38
CA CYS A 563 7.94 21.71 -19.63
C CYS A 563 6.92 20.57 -19.58
N SER A 564 5.88 20.66 -20.42
CA SER A 564 4.96 19.56 -20.74
C SER A 564 5.29 19.04 -22.15
N CYS A 565 5.62 17.76 -22.29
CA CYS A 565 5.76 17.11 -23.59
C CYS A 565 4.61 16.10 -23.79
N HIS A 566 3.82 16.28 -24.84
CA HIS A 566 2.81 15.33 -25.33
C HIS A 566 3.42 14.35 -26.34
N TRP A 567 3.01 13.07 -26.29
CA TRP A 567 3.28 12.06 -27.31
C TRP A 567 1.95 11.62 -27.94
N GLY A 568 1.92 11.59 -29.26
CA GLY A 568 0.86 10.93 -30.02
C GLY A 568 1.27 10.83 -31.48
N GLU A 569 1.61 9.63 -31.94
CA GLU A 569 1.52 9.24 -33.36
C GLU A 569 1.29 7.72 -33.44
N GLU A 570 0.30 7.33 -34.24
CA GLU A 570 -0.13 5.94 -34.51
C GLU A 570 0.83 5.23 -35.48
N VAL A 571 1.17 3.97 -35.20
CA VAL A 571 1.94 3.10 -36.12
C VAL A 571 0.97 2.18 -36.88
N HIS A 572 0.88 2.34 -38.20
CA HIS A 572 0.20 1.38 -39.08
C HIS A 572 1.12 0.19 -39.41
N VAL A 573 0.66 -1.03 -39.15
CA VAL A 573 1.34 -2.28 -39.54
C VAL A 573 0.68 -2.83 -40.82
N GLN A 574 1.47 -3.00 -41.87
CA GLN A 574 1.05 -3.68 -43.11
C GLN A 574 1.83 -5.00 -43.24
N GLN A 575 1.12 -6.14 -43.26
CA GLN A 575 1.70 -7.48 -43.43
C GLN A 575 1.99 -7.81 -44.90
N TYR A 576 3.12 -8.48 -45.16
CA TYR A 576 3.40 -9.19 -46.42
C TYR A 576 3.83 -10.66 -46.15
N PRO A 577 3.54 -11.61 -47.05
CA PRO A 577 3.68 -13.04 -46.79
C PRO A 577 5.08 -13.62 -47.12
N GLU A 578 5.54 -14.51 -46.23
CA GLU A 578 6.48 -15.65 -46.32
C GLU A 578 7.57 -15.73 -47.42
N ASN A 579 8.86 -15.82 -47.01
CA ASN A 579 9.70 -17.06 -47.10
C ASN A 579 11.19 -16.86 -46.68
N ARG A 580 11.61 -17.63 -45.65
CA ARG A 580 12.98 -18.12 -45.30
C ARG A 580 14.03 -17.21 -44.59
N PRO A 581 15.02 -17.83 -43.88
CA PRO A 581 15.53 -17.34 -42.59
C PRO A 581 16.97 -16.80 -42.62
N SER A 582 17.27 -15.83 -41.76
CA SER A 582 18.56 -15.50 -41.10
C SER A 582 18.66 -13.99 -40.84
N GLU A 583 19.13 -13.64 -39.63
CA GLU A 583 19.63 -12.33 -39.16
C GLU A 583 18.83 -11.06 -39.54
N THR A 584 18.13 -10.47 -38.57
CA THR A 584 17.57 -9.11 -38.69
C THR A 584 18.17 -8.20 -37.63
N ALA A 585 19.28 -7.55 -37.98
CA ALA A 585 19.72 -6.33 -37.32
C ALA A 585 18.75 -5.20 -37.73
N CYS A 586 18.10 -4.56 -36.76
CA CYS A 586 17.31 -3.35 -37.01
C CYS A 586 18.26 -2.19 -37.37
N ARG A 587 18.29 -1.81 -38.64
CA ARG A 587 18.94 -0.60 -39.15
C ARG A 587 17.91 0.52 -39.19
N VAL A 588 18.09 1.58 -38.38
CA VAL A 588 17.32 2.82 -38.51
C VAL A 588 17.88 3.59 -39.70
N VAL A 589 17.13 3.68 -40.79
CA VAL A 589 17.41 4.61 -41.90
C VAL A 589 16.66 5.90 -41.59
N MET A 590 17.38 6.99 -41.36
CA MET A 590 16.78 8.33 -41.34
C MET A 590 16.78 8.87 -42.77
N ASP A 591 15.59 9.03 -43.35
CA ASP A 591 15.42 9.84 -44.57
C ASP A 591 15.37 11.31 -44.15
N GLY A 592 16.45 12.04 -44.43
CA GLY A 592 16.53 13.49 -44.26
C GLY A 592 17.65 14.06 -45.12
N GLU A 593 17.31 14.98 -46.02
CA GLU A 593 18.28 15.77 -46.79
C GLU A 593 19.04 16.73 -45.85
N PHE A 594 20.36 16.85 -46.00
CA PHE A 594 21.19 17.76 -45.20
C PHE A 594 21.60 19.00 -46.01
N LEU A 595 21.64 20.15 -45.32
CA LEU A 595 22.21 21.42 -45.80
C LEU A 595 23.68 21.53 -45.35
N ASP A 596 24.59 21.72 -46.29
CA ASP A 596 25.99 22.07 -46.01
C ASP A 596 26.12 23.57 -45.66
N GLN A 597 27.16 23.94 -44.92
CA GLN A 597 27.48 25.28 -44.40
C GLN A 597 27.73 26.36 -45.48
N GLY A 598 27.59 26.03 -46.76
CA GLY A 598 27.55 26.97 -47.88
C GLY A 598 26.15 27.22 -48.48
N GLY A 599 25.10 26.55 -48.01
CA GLY A 599 23.72 26.78 -48.47
C GLY A 599 23.32 26.09 -49.79
N GLY A 600 23.92 24.94 -50.14
CA GLY A 600 23.50 24.11 -51.28
C GLY A 600 23.16 22.67 -50.89
N TRP A 601 22.14 22.08 -51.51
CA TRP A 601 21.68 20.70 -51.27
C TRP A 601 22.52 19.68 -52.05
N VAL A 602 22.97 18.60 -51.40
CA VAL A 602 23.70 17.48 -52.05
C VAL A 602 23.01 16.15 -51.74
N GLY A 603 22.72 15.36 -52.79
CA GLY A 603 22.00 14.09 -52.71
C GLY A 603 22.80 12.90 -52.15
N PRO A 604 22.15 11.74 -51.91
CA PRO A 604 22.69 10.65 -51.09
C PRO A 604 23.85 9.88 -51.76
N ARG A 605 24.87 9.50 -50.97
CA ARG A 605 26.01 8.66 -51.38
C ARG A 605 25.78 7.17 -51.07
N ASN A 606 26.46 6.31 -51.83
CA ASN A 606 26.35 4.84 -51.79
C ASN A 606 26.98 4.19 -50.55
N PRO A 607 26.53 2.99 -50.15
CA PRO A 607 26.99 2.31 -48.95
C PRO A 607 28.30 1.57 -49.20
N GLY A 608 29.41 2.06 -48.63
CA GLY A 608 30.73 1.43 -48.74
C GLY A 608 31.91 2.15 -48.06
N ASP A 609 31.76 3.40 -47.64
CA ASP A 609 32.86 4.15 -47.02
C ASP A 609 32.91 3.96 -45.49
N HIS A 610 34.08 3.57 -44.97
CA HIS A 610 34.36 3.43 -43.53
C HIS A 610 34.58 4.80 -42.87
N ILE A 611 33.84 5.07 -41.80
CA ILE A 611 34.03 6.25 -40.93
C ILE A 611 35.28 6.00 -40.06
N SER A 612 36.24 6.92 -40.07
CA SER A 612 37.45 6.81 -39.24
C SER A 612 37.18 7.25 -37.80
N GLU A 613 37.97 6.73 -36.84
CA GLU A 613 37.87 6.98 -35.40
C GLU A 613 37.93 8.47 -34.98
N ALA A 614 38.35 9.36 -35.89
CA ALA A 614 38.36 10.81 -35.68
C ALA A 614 36.99 11.49 -35.94
N GLU A 615 36.10 10.88 -36.72
CA GLU A 615 34.75 11.43 -37.01
C GLU A 615 33.71 11.00 -35.97
N ALA A 616 33.90 9.83 -35.32
CA ALA A 616 33.06 9.38 -34.22
C ALA A 616 33.18 10.25 -32.95
N ARG A 617 34.26 11.03 -32.82
CA ARG A 617 34.45 11.98 -31.70
C ARG A 617 33.67 13.28 -31.86
N ASN A 618 33.13 13.59 -33.04
CA ASN A 618 32.39 14.82 -33.30
C ASN A 618 30.85 14.66 -33.31
N SER A 619 30.33 13.46 -33.07
CA SER A 619 28.89 13.20 -32.88
C SER A 619 28.37 13.61 -31.49
N ALA A 620 29.15 14.35 -30.71
CA ALA A 620 28.76 14.95 -29.43
C ALA A 620 28.23 16.39 -29.58
N THR A 621 27.50 16.68 -30.66
CA THR A 621 26.96 18.02 -30.94
C THR A 621 25.43 17.99 -31.05
N ALA A 622 24.77 17.68 -29.94
CA ALA A 622 23.34 17.94 -29.74
C ALA A 622 23.08 18.32 -28.28
N LEU A 623 23.83 19.30 -27.77
CA LEU A 623 23.58 19.94 -26.46
C LEU A 623 24.17 21.34 -26.50
N HIS A 624 23.54 22.21 -27.30
CA HIS A 624 23.88 23.62 -27.35
C HIS A 624 22.72 24.49 -26.84
N VAL A 625 22.22 24.20 -25.63
CA VAL A 625 21.44 25.16 -24.82
C VAL A 625 21.72 24.90 -23.33
N CYS A 626 22.59 25.73 -22.73
CA CYS A 626 22.76 26.04 -21.29
C CYS A 626 24.23 26.19 -20.90
N GLY A 627 24.78 27.39 -21.11
CA GLY A 627 26.14 27.76 -20.71
C GLY A 627 26.33 28.09 -19.22
N ARG A 628 25.52 27.55 -18.29
CA ARG A 628 25.58 27.92 -16.85
C ARG A 628 25.44 26.75 -15.87
N LEU A 629 26.01 25.59 -16.18
CA LEU A 629 26.07 24.46 -15.23
C LEU A 629 27.53 24.06 -14.95
N SER A 630 27.81 23.79 -13.68
CA SER A 630 29.09 23.30 -13.17
C SER A 630 29.38 21.87 -13.64
N LEU A 631 30.65 21.45 -13.51
CA LEU A 631 31.09 20.09 -13.89
C LEU A 631 30.37 18.98 -13.11
N VAL A 632 29.97 19.27 -11.86
CA VAL A 632 29.22 18.33 -11.00
C VAL A 632 27.78 18.18 -11.47
N GLU A 633 27.13 19.27 -11.87
CA GLU A 633 25.75 19.25 -12.39
C GLU A 633 25.67 18.56 -13.76
N LYS A 634 26.71 18.70 -14.60
CA LYS A 634 26.84 17.98 -15.86
C LYS A 634 27.05 16.48 -15.65
N ALA A 635 27.78 16.07 -14.62
CA ALA A 635 27.95 14.66 -14.25
C ALA A 635 26.64 14.05 -13.72
N MET A 636 25.90 14.77 -12.88
CA MET A 636 24.59 14.33 -12.38
C MET A 636 23.52 14.26 -13.48
N LEU A 637 23.53 15.19 -14.44
CA LEU A 637 22.66 15.14 -15.62
C LEU A 637 23.03 13.98 -16.54
N ALA A 638 24.31 13.68 -16.77
CA ALA A 638 24.74 12.53 -17.56
C ALA A 638 24.37 11.19 -16.90
N GLN A 639 24.41 11.11 -15.56
CA GLN A 639 23.97 9.95 -14.79
C GLN A 639 22.44 9.81 -14.84
N SER A 640 21.70 10.92 -14.76
CA SER A 640 20.23 10.97 -14.87
C SER A 640 19.72 10.68 -16.28
N PHE A 641 20.47 11.05 -17.32
CA PHE A 641 20.13 10.82 -18.73
C PHE A 641 20.43 9.37 -19.16
N ARG A 642 21.44 8.73 -18.56
CA ARG A 642 21.68 7.28 -18.71
C ARG A 642 20.60 6.43 -18.04
N LEU A 643 19.96 6.93 -16.98
CA LEU A 643 18.89 6.24 -16.26
C LEU A 643 17.50 6.41 -16.93
N ARG A 644 17.23 7.53 -17.62
CA ARG A 644 15.89 7.84 -18.17
C ARG A 644 15.59 7.38 -19.60
N VAL A 645 16.55 6.78 -20.31
CA VAL A 645 16.34 6.24 -21.68
C VAL A 645 16.18 4.69 -21.66
N ARG A 646 16.04 4.06 -20.49
CA ARG A 646 16.16 2.60 -20.30
C ARG A 646 14.91 1.93 -19.70
N GLU A 647 13.71 2.40 -20.01
CA GLU A 647 12.48 1.68 -19.66
C GLU A 647 11.97 0.92 -20.90
N GLY A 648 12.14 -0.41 -20.91
CA GLY A 648 11.44 -1.28 -21.88
C GLY A 648 12.19 -2.49 -22.44
N SER A 649 13.47 -2.74 -22.13
CA SER A 649 14.21 -3.92 -22.62
C SER A 649 14.79 -4.76 -21.49
N ASN A 650 14.70 -6.08 -21.62
CA ASN A 650 15.29 -7.09 -20.73
C ASN A 650 16.83 -6.90 -20.68
N MET A 651 17.34 -6.20 -19.65
CA MET A 651 18.72 -5.72 -19.61
C MET A 651 19.71 -6.74 -19.04
N ALA A 652 19.29 -7.62 -18.11
CA ALA A 652 20.18 -8.59 -17.45
C ALA A 652 20.39 -9.90 -18.20
N GLY A 653 19.82 -10.05 -19.40
CA GLY A 653 20.00 -11.21 -20.26
C GLY A 653 19.37 -12.51 -19.74
N PHE A 654 18.40 -12.42 -18.81
CA PHE A 654 17.60 -13.55 -18.36
C PHE A 654 16.56 -13.92 -19.42
N ASP A 655 16.42 -15.20 -19.78
CA ASP A 655 15.35 -15.67 -20.63
C ASP A 655 14.05 -15.84 -19.81
N SER A 656 13.48 -14.70 -19.41
CA SER A 656 12.29 -14.65 -18.55
C SER A 656 11.05 -15.29 -19.20
N GLU A 657 11.04 -15.46 -20.53
CA GLU A 657 9.96 -16.17 -21.24
C GLU A 657 9.94 -17.67 -20.94
N LYS A 658 11.08 -18.28 -20.57
CA LYS A 658 11.13 -19.67 -20.10
C LYS A 658 10.39 -19.91 -18.81
N LEU A 659 10.18 -18.88 -17.99
CA LEU A 659 9.31 -18.99 -16.81
C LEU A 659 7.86 -19.08 -17.27
N GLN A 660 7.24 -20.23 -17.02
CA GLN A 660 5.86 -20.55 -17.41
C GLN A 660 5.04 -20.98 -16.19
N GLU A 661 3.72 -21.09 -16.35
CA GLU A 661 2.78 -21.48 -15.29
C GLU A 661 3.11 -22.84 -14.64
N GLU A 662 3.77 -23.75 -15.37
CA GLU A 662 4.23 -25.02 -14.78
C GLU A 662 5.29 -24.85 -13.70
N HIS A 663 6.19 -23.87 -13.88
CA HIS A 663 7.24 -23.55 -12.91
C HIS A 663 6.63 -22.94 -11.65
N ALA A 664 5.60 -22.12 -11.81
CA ALA A 664 4.81 -21.59 -10.70
C ALA A 664 4.17 -22.71 -9.88
N ARG A 665 3.54 -23.68 -10.56
CA ARG A 665 2.95 -24.85 -9.93
C ARG A 665 3.99 -25.68 -9.17
N HIS A 666 5.14 -25.96 -9.79
CA HIS A 666 6.24 -26.68 -9.12
C HIS A 666 6.76 -25.91 -7.89
N LEU A 667 6.89 -24.59 -7.96
CA LEU A 667 7.30 -23.81 -6.79
C LEU A 667 6.28 -23.90 -5.64
N MET A 668 4.98 -23.94 -5.93
CA MET A 668 3.93 -24.11 -4.92
C MET A 668 3.86 -25.54 -4.37
N GLU A 669 3.97 -26.56 -5.22
CA GLU A 669 3.74 -27.97 -4.86
C GLU A 669 4.98 -28.65 -4.23
N GLN A 670 6.18 -28.32 -4.69
CA GLN A 670 7.41 -28.96 -4.18
C GLN A 670 8.42 -27.95 -3.61
N GLY A 671 8.16 -26.65 -3.74
CA GLY A 671 9.00 -25.59 -3.19
C GLY A 671 10.17 -25.16 -4.07
N TRP A 672 10.37 -25.79 -5.24
CA TRP A 672 11.50 -25.52 -6.12
C TRP A 672 11.24 -25.90 -7.59
N PHE A 673 12.03 -25.33 -8.50
CA PHE A 673 12.14 -25.73 -9.91
C PHE A 673 13.51 -25.35 -10.48
N ILE A 674 13.87 -25.91 -11.64
CA ILE A 674 15.16 -25.71 -12.32
C ILE A 674 14.90 -25.25 -13.75
N LEU A 675 15.68 -24.28 -14.20
CA LEU A 675 15.70 -23.81 -15.58
C LEU A 675 17.10 -23.96 -16.17
N ASP A 676 17.21 -24.78 -17.20
CA ASP A 676 18.42 -24.89 -18.00
C ASP A 676 18.49 -23.80 -19.08
N ASP A 677 19.71 -23.37 -19.38
CA ASP A 677 19.99 -22.32 -20.36
C ASP A 677 19.22 -21.00 -20.08
N PHE A 678 19.01 -20.67 -18.80
CA PHE A 678 18.20 -19.54 -18.36
C PHE A 678 18.86 -18.18 -18.60
N LEU A 679 20.19 -18.13 -18.57
CA LEU A 679 20.96 -16.94 -18.88
C LEU A 679 21.43 -17.00 -20.34
N HIS A 680 21.28 -15.92 -21.11
CA HIS A 680 21.82 -15.85 -22.47
C HIS A 680 23.34 -16.06 -22.49
N GLU A 681 23.83 -16.76 -23.52
CA GLU A 681 25.21 -17.23 -23.59
C GLU A 681 26.25 -16.10 -23.46
N GLY A 682 26.05 -15.00 -24.19
CA GLY A 682 26.95 -13.84 -24.13
C GLY A 682 27.03 -13.22 -22.74
N MET A 683 25.88 -13.06 -22.07
CA MET A 683 25.81 -12.53 -20.71
C MET A 683 26.46 -13.48 -19.70
N ALA A 684 26.24 -14.79 -19.85
CA ALA A 684 26.83 -15.81 -18.99
C ALA A 684 28.36 -15.82 -19.07
N ILE A 685 28.93 -15.66 -20.28
CA ILE A 685 30.37 -15.54 -20.48
C ILE A 685 30.90 -14.25 -19.84
N SER A 686 30.20 -13.12 -20.02
CA SER A 686 30.58 -11.82 -19.46
C SER A 686 30.61 -11.83 -17.92
N LEU A 687 29.50 -12.25 -17.29
CA LEU A 687 29.40 -12.36 -15.83
C LEU A 687 30.46 -13.31 -15.26
N ARG A 688 30.77 -14.39 -15.97
CA ARG A 688 31.84 -15.31 -15.57
C ARG A 688 33.21 -14.62 -15.58
N GLN A 689 33.52 -13.83 -16.60
CA GLN A 689 34.79 -13.09 -16.69
C GLN A 689 34.92 -12.07 -15.56
N GLU A 690 33.87 -11.29 -15.32
CA GLU A 690 33.80 -10.33 -14.20
C GLU A 690 34.00 -11.03 -12.84
N ALA A 691 33.34 -12.16 -12.62
CA ALA A 691 33.48 -12.91 -11.37
C ALA A 691 34.89 -13.49 -11.19
N MET A 692 35.55 -13.93 -12.27
CA MET A 692 36.95 -14.36 -12.22
C MET A 692 37.91 -13.19 -12.00
N GLN A 693 37.62 -12.02 -12.56
CA GLN A 693 38.38 -10.80 -12.30
C GLN A 693 38.26 -10.35 -10.84
N ALA A 694 37.05 -10.36 -10.27
CA ALA A 694 36.82 -10.07 -8.87
C ALA A 694 37.59 -11.04 -7.95
N ALA A 695 37.63 -12.32 -8.32
CA ALA A 695 38.43 -13.32 -7.61
C ALA A 695 39.94 -13.05 -7.73
N GLY A 696 40.44 -12.69 -8.91
CA GLY A 696 41.86 -12.42 -9.15
C GLY A 696 42.37 -11.12 -8.52
N THR A 697 41.48 -10.15 -8.31
CA THR A 697 41.79 -8.84 -7.69
C THR A 697 41.56 -8.83 -6.17
N GLY A 698 41.18 -9.96 -5.57
CA GLY A 698 40.97 -10.09 -4.12
C GLY A 698 39.72 -9.39 -3.59
N LYS A 699 38.74 -9.13 -4.47
CA LYS A 699 37.47 -8.47 -4.12
C LYS A 699 36.44 -9.43 -3.51
N LEU A 700 36.58 -10.73 -3.78
CA LEU A 700 35.81 -11.75 -3.07
C LEU A 700 36.43 -11.99 -1.69
N LEU A 701 35.69 -11.66 -0.64
CA LEU A 701 36.14 -11.78 0.74
C LEU A 701 35.78 -13.16 1.32
N PRO A 702 36.56 -13.71 2.27
CA PRO A 702 36.19 -14.96 2.94
C PRO A 702 34.81 -14.87 3.60
N HIS A 703 33.96 -15.88 3.39
CA HIS A 703 32.62 -15.91 3.97
C HIS A 703 32.69 -15.95 5.50
N ARG A 704 32.19 -14.91 6.15
CA ARG A 704 32.11 -14.80 7.62
C ARG A 704 30.66 -14.93 8.10
N PHE A 705 30.47 -15.63 9.21
CA PHE A 705 29.17 -15.75 9.86
C PHE A 705 29.29 -15.65 11.37
N GLN A 706 28.21 -15.22 12.01
CA GLN A 706 28.12 -15.17 13.47
C GLN A 706 27.49 -16.46 14.00
N PHE A 707 28.08 -17.00 15.05
CA PHE A 707 27.54 -18.13 15.80
C PHE A 707 27.84 -17.93 17.29
N GLY A 708 26.81 -17.94 18.13
CA GLY A 708 26.95 -17.54 19.54
C GLY A 708 27.51 -16.12 19.65
N THR A 709 28.59 -15.95 20.43
CA THR A 709 29.31 -14.67 20.56
C THR A 709 30.51 -14.55 19.62
N GLY A 710 30.79 -15.56 18.80
CA GLY A 710 31.96 -15.65 17.93
C GLY A 710 31.65 -15.34 16.46
N THR A 711 32.67 -14.88 15.73
CA THR A 711 32.64 -14.76 14.26
C THR A 711 33.51 -15.85 13.66
N PHE A 712 32.93 -16.71 12.85
CA PHE A 712 33.57 -17.84 12.20
C PHE A 712 33.69 -17.59 10.70
N THR A 713 34.64 -18.26 10.06
CA THR A 713 34.85 -18.18 8.60
C THR A 713 34.65 -19.57 8.02
N LYS A 714 33.83 -19.69 6.98
CA LYS A 714 33.69 -20.97 6.27
C LYS A 714 34.92 -21.20 5.42
N PRO A 715 35.57 -22.38 5.49
CA PRO A 715 36.77 -22.64 4.74
C PRO A 715 36.47 -22.67 3.23
N HIS A 716 37.39 -22.13 2.44
CA HIS A 716 37.35 -22.19 0.97
C HIS A 716 36.12 -21.56 0.28
N ILE A 717 35.39 -20.67 0.97
CA ILE A 717 34.26 -19.92 0.42
C ILE A 717 34.57 -18.44 0.43
N TYR A 718 34.44 -17.82 -0.74
CA TYR A 718 34.65 -16.39 -0.94
C TYR A 718 33.41 -15.78 -1.60
N GLU A 719 33.06 -14.58 -1.18
CA GLU A 719 31.83 -13.92 -1.58
C GLU A 719 31.97 -12.40 -1.68
N ALA A 720 31.08 -11.78 -2.44
CA ALA A 720 30.92 -10.34 -2.52
C ALA A 720 29.44 -9.98 -2.54
N ASP A 721 29.06 -9.00 -1.72
CA ASP A 721 27.75 -8.36 -1.75
C ASP A 721 27.77 -7.24 -2.80
N LEU A 722 26.91 -7.37 -3.80
CA LEU A 722 26.90 -6.48 -4.96
C LEU A 722 26.16 -5.16 -4.68
N HIS A 723 25.66 -4.95 -3.46
CA HIS A 723 25.16 -3.66 -2.99
C HIS A 723 26.24 -2.61 -2.74
N SER A 724 27.52 -3.00 -2.74
CA SER A 724 28.63 -2.07 -2.60
C SER A 724 28.82 -1.22 -3.87
N GLU A 725 28.65 0.10 -3.77
CA GLU A 725 28.84 1.05 -4.89
C GLU A 725 30.19 0.87 -5.59
N SER A 726 31.27 0.65 -4.83
CA SER A 726 32.61 0.43 -5.43
C SER A 726 32.71 -0.85 -6.26
N LEU A 727 31.93 -1.88 -5.93
CA LEU A 727 31.90 -3.13 -6.70
C LEU A 727 31.00 -3.01 -7.92
N GLN A 728 29.93 -2.20 -7.85
CA GLN A 728 29.02 -1.95 -8.98
C GLN A 728 29.73 -1.23 -10.14
N GLU A 729 30.66 -0.33 -9.84
CA GLU A 729 31.47 0.33 -10.88
C GLU A 729 32.47 -0.63 -11.55
N GLU A 730 33.03 -1.58 -10.79
CA GLU A 730 34.02 -2.53 -11.28
C GLU A 730 33.41 -3.77 -11.97
N LEU A 731 32.15 -4.09 -11.66
CA LEU A 731 31.42 -5.27 -12.14
C LEU A 731 30.08 -4.85 -12.81
N PRO A 732 30.14 -4.22 -14.00
CA PRO A 732 28.97 -3.61 -14.63
C PRO A 732 27.88 -4.63 -15.00
N GLY A 733 28.24 -5.85 -15.42
CA GLY A 733 27.25 -6.89 -15.71
C GLY A 733 26.50 -7.35 -14.46
N PHE A 734 27.18 -7.45 -13.32
CA PHE A 734 26.52 -7.74 -12.05
C PHE A 734 25.67 -6.57 -11.52
N ALA A 735 26.06 -5.33 -11.80
CA ALA A 735 25.22 -4.17 -11.54
C ALA A 735 23.92 -4.23 -12.37
N GLU A 736 23.98 -4.62 -13.64
CA GLU A 736 22.77 -4.82 -14.46
C GLU A 736 21.84 -5.87 -13.86
N VAL A 737 22.36 -6.99 -13.35
CA VAL A 737 21.55 -8.00 -12.62
C VAL A 737 20.90 -7.39 -11.37
N LEU A 738 21.61 -6.54 -10.62
CA LEU A 738 21.07 -5.89 -9.42
C LEU A 738 20.00 -4.84 -9.72
N PHE A 739 20.05 -4.17 -10.87
CA PHE A 739 19.05 -3.16 -11.24
C PHE A 739 17.94 -3.71 -12.14
N ASP A 740 18.04 -4.93 -12.65
CA ASP A 740 17.02 -5.55 -13.50
C ASP A 740 15.85 -6.11 -12.69
N ASP A 741 14.67 -5.48 -12.82
CA ASP A 741 13.44 -5.93 -12.20
C ASP A 741 12.59 -6.83 -13.10
N SER A 742 13.02 -7.10 -14.34
CA SER A 742 12.26 -7.90 -15.30
C SER A 742 11.96 -9.32 -14.77
N LEU A 743 12.94 -9.94 -14.12
CA LEU A 743 12.79 -11.24 -13.49
C LEU A 743 11.83 -11.21 -12.30
N CYS A 744 11.91 -10.18 -11.44
CA CYS A 744 10.98 -9.99 -10.32
C CYS A 744 9.55 -9.80 -10.83
N ALA A 745 9.36 -8.96 -11.85
CA ALA A 745 8.08 -8.71 -12.49
C ALA A 745 7.49 -10.00 -13.09
N ARG A 746 8.29 -10.82 -13.78
CA ARG A 746 7.83 -12.10 -14.33
C ARG A 746 7.46 -13.11 -13.23
N LEU A 747 8.24 -13.19 -12.15
CA LEU A 747 7.91 -14.05 -11.01
C LEU A 747 6.59 -13.62 -10.35
N ASN A 748 6.38 -12.32 -10.12
CA ASN A 748 5.12 -11.79 -9.60
C ASN A 748 3.94 -11.97 -10.57
N GLN A 749 4.19 -11.94 -11.89
CA GLN A 749 3.16 -12.21 -12.89
C GLN A 749 2.65 -13.65 -12.80
N LEU A 750 3.57 -14.63 -12.69
CA LEU A 750 3.22 -16.05 -12.65
C LEU A 750 2.78 -16.52 -11.25
N MET A 751 3.32 -15.90 -10.21
CA MET A 751 3.13 -16.29 -8.81
C MET A 751 2.85 -15.05 -7.94
N PRO A 752 1.68 -14.41 -8.12
CA PRO A 752 1.34 -13.16 -7.45
C PRO A 752 1.33 -13.29 -5.91
N ASP A 753 1.07 -14.49 -5.40
CA ASP A 753 1.01 -14.78 -3.96
C ASP A 753 2.37 -14.59 -3.26
N LEU A 754 3.48 -14.62 -4.01
CA LEU A 754 4.82 -14.40 -3.46
C LEU A 754 5.04 -12.97 -2.97
N ARG A 755 4.31 -12.00 -3.57
CA ARG A 755 4.39 -10.56 -3.28
C ARG A 755 5.83 -10.07 -3.21
N LEU A 756 6.63 -10.40 -4.22
CA LEU A 756 8.03 -9.99 -4.27
C LEU A 756 8.10 -8.47 -4.43
N GLU A 757 8.91 -7.81 -3.61
CA GLU A 757 9.15 -6.38 -3.70
C GLU A 757 10.09 -6.08 -4.89
N SER A 758 9.82 -4.99 -5.62
CA SER A 758 10.64 -4.56 -6.76
C SER A 758 11.71 -3.55 -6.34
N GLY A 759 12.75 -3.43 -7.16
CA GLY A 759 13.84 -2.49 -6.95
C GLY A 759 15.08 -3.13 -6.33
N PRO A 760 16.24 -2.44 -6.42
CA PRO A 760 17.51 -2.96 -5.94
C PRO A 760 17.48 -3.21 -4.42
N THR A 761 16.83 -2.37 -3.63
CA THR A 761 16.76 -2.52 -2.16
C THR A 761 15.90 -3.70 -1.69
N ALA A 762 15.04 -4.22 -2.57
CA ALA A 762 14.13 -5.32 -2.31
C ALA A 762 14.68 -6.70 -2.74
N LYS A 763 15.91 -6.72 -3.27
CA LYS A 763 16.61 -7.94 -3.62
C LYS A 763 18.07 -7.86 -3.24
N THR A 764 18.65 -8.97 -2.80
CA THR A 764 20.07 -9.05 -2.50
C THR A 764 20.74 -9.93 -3.54
N VAL A 765 21.75 -9.42 -4.23
CA VAL A 765 22.55 -10.21 -5.16
C VAL A 765 23.93 -10.45 -4.57
N LYS A 766 24.31 -11.71 -4.44
CA LYS A 766 25.58 -12.12 -3.85
C LYS A 766 26.36 -13.03 -4.79
N LEU A 767 27.56 -12.60 -5.15
CA LEU A 767 28.49 -13.39 -5.92
C LEU A 767 29.26 -14.32 -4.98
N GLN A 768 29.41 -15.59 -5.36
CA GLN A 768 30.06 -16.61 -4.54
C GLN A 768 30.97 -17.51 -5.37
N ARG A 769 32.16 -17.77 -4.84
CA ARG A 769 33.12 -18.77 -5.35
C ARG A 769 33.44 -19.75 -4.23
N ASN A 770 33.15 -21.02 -4.46
CA ASN A 770 33.69 -22.11 -3.66
C ASN A 770 34.94 -22.61 -4.37
N VAL A 771 36.07 -22.59 -3.68
CA VAL A 771 37.32 -23.11 -4.22
C VAL A 771 37.26 -24.64 -4.20
N GLY A 772 37.82 -25.28 -5.24
CA GLY A 772 37.94 -26.74 -5.40
C GLY A 772 38.84 -27.45 -4.37
N GLN A 773 38.72 -27.08 -3.10
CA GLN A 773 39.45 -27.62 -1.95
C GLN A 773 38.45 -28.01 -0.84
N GLY A 774 37.24 -28.41 -1.21
CA GLY A 774 36.18 -28.81 -0.30
C GLY A 774 35.20 -27.67 0.09
N GLY A 775 35.21 -26.52 -0.60
CA GLY A 775 34.31 -25.42 -0.29
C GLY A 775 32.83 -25.80 -0.41
N CYS A 776 32.08 -25.73 0.69
CA CYS A 776 30.68 -26.17 0.75
C CYS A 776 29.87 -25.49 1.86
N PHE A 777 28.53 -25.63 1.81
CA PHE A 777 27.61 -25.01 2.77
C PHE A 777 26.84 -26.07 3.55
N PRO A 778 26.73 -25.93 4.89
CA PRO A 778 25.92 -26.83 5.70
C PRO A 778 24.44 -26.59 5.44
N CYS A 779 23.59 -27.51 5.92
CA CYS A 779 22.14 -27.39 5.85
C CYS A 779 21.67 -26.04 6.43
N HIS A 780 20.92 -25.27 5.65
CA HIS A 780 20.30 -24.02 6.11
C HIS A 780 19.06 -23.65 5.29
N TYR A 781 18.30 -22.69 5.83
CA TYR A 781 17.28 -21.93 5.12
C TYR A 781 17.84 -20.56 4.81
N ASP A 782 17.47 -20.00 3.66
CA ASP A 782 17.87 -18.63 3.30
C ASP A 782 17.08 -17.57 4.06
N ASN A 783 15.88 -17.95 4.54
CA ASN A 783 15.11 -17.17 5.47
C ASN A 783 14.99 -17.89 6.83
N GLY A 784 15.76 -17.41 7.81
CA GLY A 784 15.75 -17.90 9.19
C GLY A 784 14.66 -17.30 10.10
N GLY A 785 13.79 -16.43 9.59
CA GLY A 785 12.84 -15.64 10.39
C GLY A 785 13.18 -14.14 10.43
N PRO A 786 12.39 -13.32 11.17
CA PRO A 786 12.64 -11.89 11.30
C PRO A 786 14.08 -11.59 11.75
N PRO A 787 14.78 -10.60 11.16
CA PRO A 787 14.26 -9.55 10.26
C PRO A 787 14.30 -9.87 8.76
N SER A 788 14.74 -11.06 8.35
CA SER A 788 14.85 -11.42 6.92
C SER A 788 13.47 -11.45 6.26
N ARG A 789 13.31 -10.96 5.03
CA ARG A 789 12.05 -11.04 4.26
C ARG A 789 12.15 -11.87 2.99
N ARG A 790 13.27 -12.59 2.83
CA ARG A 790 13.57 -13.41 1.65
C ARG A 790 12.48 -14.44 1.41
N SER A 791 11.81 -14.35 0.27
CA SER A 791 10.71 -15.23 -0.13
C SER A 791 11.20 -16.28 -1.11
N ILE A 792 11.91 -15.85 -2.16
CA ILE A 792 12.46 -16.71 -3.22
C ILE A 792 13.97 -16.55 -3.31
N THR A 793 14.65 -17.68 -3.45
CA THR A 793 16.06 -17.74 -3.84
C THR A 793 16.15 -18.17 -5.30
N CYS A 794 16.87 -17.40 -6.11
CA CYS A 794 17.31 -17.76 -7.46
C CYS A 794 18.83 -17.90 -7.47
N LEU A 795 19.33 -19.11 -7.68
CA LEU A 795 20.75 -19.41 -7.76
C LEU A 795 21.15 -19.68 -9.22
N VAL A 796 22.11 -18.93 -9.75
CA VAL A 796 22.56 -19.06 -11.15
C VAL A 796 24.02 -19.50 -11.21
N TYR A 797 24.31 -20.48 -12.06
CA TYR A 797 25.60 -21.13 -12.17
C TYR A 797 26.43 -20.66 -13.37
N LEU A 798 27.75 -20.53 -13.15
CA LEU A 798 28.73 -20.02 -14.13
C LEU A 798 29.91 -21.00 -14.37
N ASN A 799 29.64 -22.32 -14.40
CA ASN A 799 30.66 -23.37 -14.50
C ASN A 799 30.60 -24.12 -15.84
N PRO A 800 31.42 -23.75 -16.84
CA PRO A 800 31.37 -24.35 -18.19
C PRO A 800 32.01 -25.74 -18.29
N GLN A 801 32.78 -26.17 -17.27
CA GLN A 801 33.60 -27.38 -17.33
C GLN A 801 33.27 -28.38 -16.22
N TRP A 802 32.14 -28.19 -15.52
CA TRP A 802 31.75 -29.10 -14.45
C TRP A 802 31.46 -30.50 -15.01
N LYS A 803 31.98 -31.53 -14.35
CA LYS A 803 31.70 -32.95 -14.63
C LYS A 803 31.36 -33.69 -13.35
N GLU A 804 30.68 -34.83 -13.50
CA GLU A 804 30.39 -35.72 -12.38
C GLU A 804 31.67 -36.07 -11.60
N GLY A 805 31.62 -35.93 -10.26
CA GLY A 805 32.78 -36.09 -9.38
C GLY A 805 33.53 -34.80 -9.04
N ASP A 806 33.28 -33.69 -9.73
CA ASP A 806 33.85 -32.36 -9.38
C ASP A 806 33.23 -31.78 -8.10
N GLY A 807 32.10 -32.34 -7.63
CA GLY A 807 31.41 -31.91 -6.42
C GLY A 807 30.75 -30.53 -6.56
N GLY A 808 30.36 -29.93 -5.43
CA GLY A 808 29.71 -28.61 -5.42
C GLY A 808 28.24 -28.62 -5.83
N GLU A 809 27.60 -29.79 -5.89
CA GLU A 809 26.17 -29.91 -6.17
C GLU A 809 25.34 -29.27 -5.06
N LEU A 810 24.22 -28.63 -5.44
CA LEU A 810 23.21 -28.18 -4.49
C LEU A 810 22.30 -29.36 -4.14
N VAL A 811 22.10 -29.59 -2.86
CA VAL A 811 21.18 -30.60 -2.34
C VAL A 811 19.97 -29.88 -1.76
N LEU A 812 18.83 -29.96 -2.45
CA LEU A 812 17.55 -29.48 -1.95
C LEU A 812 16.88 -30.58 -1.13
N MET A 813 16.41 -30.22 0.06
CA MET A 813 15.74 -31.09 1.03
C MET A 813 14.35 -30.52 1.34
N PRO A 814 13.40 -30.56 0.39
CA PRO A 814 12.02 -30.17 0.65
C PRO A 814 11.41 -31.05 1.77
N PHE A 815 10.63 -30.44 2.66
CA PHE A 815 10.18 -31.09 3.90
C PHE A 815 9.30 -32.32 3.63
N LEU A 816 9.67 -33.46 4.21
CA LEU A 816 9.04 -34.78 4.00
C LEU A 816 8.91 -35.19 2.52
N MET A 817 9.84 -34.72 1.68
CA MET A 817 9.92 -35.04 0.26
C MET A 817 11.32 -35.58 -0.10
N PRO A 818 11.47 -36.30 -1.22
CA PRO A 818 12.77 -36.81 -1.66
C PRO A 818 13.80 -35.68 -1.81
N GLN A 819 15.05 -35.97 -1.45
CA GLN A 819 16.15 -35.02 -1.64
C GLN A 819 16.55 -34.96 -3.11
N VAL A 820 16.88 -33.77 -3.58
CA VAL A 820 17.21 -33.53 -5.00
C VAL A 820 18.62 -32.98 -5.10
N VAL A 821 19.45 -33.64 -5.90
CA VAL A 821 20.86 -33.26 -6.13
C VAL A 821 20.98 -32.58 -7.48
N ILE A 822 21.54 -31.37 -7.51
CA ILE A 822 21.57 -30.51 -8.69
C ILE A 822 23.01 -30.11 -9.01
N ALA A 823 23.46 -30.53 -10.20
CA ALA A 823 24.77 -30.16 -10.73
C ALA A 823 24.87 -28.66 -11.08
N PRO A 824 25.99 -27.99 -10.76
CA PRO A 824 26.19 -26.55 -10.94
C PRO A 824 26.59 -26.17 -12.39
N LEU A 825 25.80 -26.59 -13.38
CA LEU A 825 26.11 -26.39 -14.80
C LEU A 825 25.99 -24.93 -15.25
N MET A 826 26.84 -24.48 -16.18
CA MET A 826 26.75 -23.14 -16.79
C MET A 826 25.31 -22.80 -17.25
N ARG A 827 24.86 -21.57 -16.99
CA ARG A 827 23.53 -21.04 -17.40
C ARG A 827 22.32 -21.71 -16.75
N ARG A 828 22.52 -22.70 -15.88
CA ARG A 828 21.44 -23.28 -15.06
C ARG A 828 21.06 -22.32 -13.94
N ALA A 829 19.76 -22.09 -13.79
CA ALA A 829 19.16 -21.39 -12.66
C ALA A 829 18.31 -22.34 -11.83
N VAL A 830 18.42 -22.24 -10.50
CA VAL A 830 17.63 -23.01 -9.54
C VAL A 830 16.82 -22.03 -8.71
N PHE A 831 15.50 -22.20 -8.72
CA PHE A 831 14.57 -21.39 -7.94
C PHE A 831 14.01 -22.23 -6.81
N PHE A 832 13.98 -21.68 -5.61
CA PHE A 832 13.35 -22.34 -4.47
C PHE A 832 12.84 -21.35 -3.42
N ARG A 833 11.84 -21.78 -2.65
CA ARG A 833 11.29 -21.03 -1.52
C ARG A 833 12.34 -20.88 -0.42
N SER A 834 12.71 -19.65 -0.09
CA SER A 834 13.76 -19.34 0.90
C SER A 834 13.37 -19.76 2.32
N ASP A 835 12.07 -19.90 2.61
CA ASP A 835 11.49 -20.22 3.91
C ASP A 835 11.06 -21.69 4.07
N THR A 836 10.87 -22.42 2.97
CA THR A 836 10.37 -23.80 3.00
C THR A 836 11.28 -24.85 2.35
N VAL A 837 12.41 -24.47 1.76
CA VAL A 837 13.39 -25.44 1.24
C VAL A 837 14.68 -25.41 2.03
N LEU A 838 14.89 -26.45 2.83
CA LEU A 838 16.18 -26.71 3.47
C LEU A 838 17.16 -27.12 2.38
N HIS A 839 18.39 -26.63 2.43
CA HIS A 839 19.37 -26.98 1.40
C HIS A 839 20.80 -26.94 1.93
N ALA A 840 21.69 -27.66 1.24
CA ALA A 840 23.13 -27.71 1.50
C ALA A 840 23.89 -27.74 0.17
N VAL A 841 25.19 -27.49 0.21
CA VAL A 841 26.08 -27.65 -0.96
C VAL A 841 27.09 -28.74 -0.63
N ARG A 842 27.37 -29.65 -1.55
CA ARG A 842 28.40 -30.70 -1.37
C ARG A 842 29.82 -30.12 -1.48
N PRO A 843 30.83 -30.75 -0.85
CA PRO A 843 32.23 -30.39 -1.02
C PRO A 843 32.63 -30.30 -2.49
N ALA A 844 33.17 -29.16 -2.91
CA ALA A 844 33.63 -28.94 -4.28
C ALA A 844 35.11 -29.32 -4.42
N THR A 845 35.44 -30.19 -5.36
CA THR A 845 36.83 -30.54 -5.74
C THR A 845 37.31 -29.72 -6.94
N ALA A 846 36.37 -29.14 -7.71
CA ALA A 846 36.63 -28.08 -8.67
C ALA A 846 36.03 -26.74 -8.21
N ASP A 847 36.47 -25.64 -8.82
CA ASP A 847 35.91 -24.33 -8.53
C ASP A 847 34.44 -24.25 -8.94
N ARG A 848 33.58 -23.88 -7.98
CA ARG A 848 32.15 -23.64 -8.21
C ARG A 848 31.87 -22.15 -8.08
N LEU A 849 31.46 -21.55 -9.18
CA LEU A 849 31.08 -20.16 -9.31
C LEU A 849 29.58 -20.02 -9.51
N CYS A 850 28.95 -19.19 -8.69
CA CYS A 850 27.53 -18.87 -8.78
C CYS A 850 27.25 -17.47 -8.25
N PHE A 851 26.09 -16.93 -8.60
CA PHE A 851 25.52 -15.81 -7.87
C PHE A 851 24.10 -16.14 -7.44
N THR A 852 23.71 -15.59 -6.29
CA THR A 852 22.39 -15.81 -5.71
C THR A 852 21.64 -14.49 -5.70
N ILE A 853 20.41 -14.50 -6.18
CA ILE A 853 19.44 -13.42 -6.06
C ILE A 853 18.41 -13.86 -5.02
N TRP A 854 18.35 -13.17 -3.89
CA TRP A 854 17.27 -13.30 -2.94
C TRP A 854 16.24 -12.21 -3.18
N PHE A 855 15.00 -12.59 -3.48
CA PHE A 855 13.89 -11.68 -3.62
C PHE A 855 13.12 -11.59 -2.30
N ASP A 856 12.97 -10.38 -1.76
CA ASP A 856 12.18 -10.17 -0.55
C ASP A 856 10.69 -10.15 -0.87
N GLY A 857 9.90 -10.78 -0.01
CA GLY A 857 8.44 -10.79 -0.09
C GLY A 857 7.84 -9.93 1.01
N ALA A 858 6.89 -9.06 0.65
CA ALA A 858 6.23 -8.14 1.58
C ALA A 858 5.47 -8.87 2.72
N SER A 859 5.05 -10.11 2.49
CA SER A 859 4.28 -10.94 3.44
C SER A 859 5.06 -12.09 4.05
N THR A 860 6.39 -12.10 3.93
CA THR A 860 7.24 -13.15 4.49
C THR A 860 7.46 -12.95 6.00
N ASN A 861 7.43 -14.03 6.78
CA ASN A 861 7.61 -14.02 8.25
C ASN A 861 6.51 -13.29 9.05
N ARG A 862 5.24 -13.61 8.78
CA ARG A 862 4.12 -13.20 9.65
C ARG A 862 4.20 -13.91 11.01
N ASP A 863 3.48 -13.43 12.01
CA ASP A 863 3.46 -14.03 13.36
C ASP A 863 3.08 -15.53 13.35
N CYS A 864 2.22 -15.95 12.40
CA CYS A 864 1.85 -17.34 12.19
C CYS A 864 2.96 -18.18 11.55
N ASP A 865 3.88 -17.56 10.82
CA ASP A 865 5.00 -18.23 10.13
C ASP A 865 6.18 -18.48 11.07
N CYS A 866 6.13 -17.92 12.29
CA CYS A 866 7.20 -17.95 13.29
C CYS A 866 6.92 -18.88 14.49
N ASN A 867 5.69 -19.39 14.66
CA ASN A 867 5.27 -20.06 15.89
C ASN A 867 4.63 -21.44 15.65
N LEU A 868 5.27 -22.49 16.19
CA LEU A 868 4.66 -23.82 16.30
C LEU A 868 3.72 -23.86 17.52
N THR A 869 2.41 -24.06 17.30
CA THR A 869 1.42 -24.06 18.37
C THR A 869 1.05 -25.47 18.85
N THR A 870 0.71 -25.63 20.13
CA THR A 870 0.27 -26.93 20.70
C THR A 870 -1.02 -27.47 20.09
N ARG A 871 -1.82 -26.62 19.43
CA ARG A 871 -3.01 -27.02 18.67
C ARG A 871 -2.66 -27.87 17.46
N LEU A 872 -1.56 -27.56 16.77
CA LEU A 872 -1.09 -28.32 15.61
C LEU A 872 -0.62 -29.72 16.02
N LEU A 873 -0.12 -29.91 17.25
CA LEU A 873 0.43 -31.19 17.72
C LEU A 873 -0.62 -32.24 18.13
N ARG A 874 -1.92 -31.96 18.01
CA ARG A 874 -3.00 -32.86 18.50
C ARG A 874 -3.43 -33.94 17.51
N ALA A 875 -3.14 -33.77 16.22
CA ALA A 875 -3.50 -34.70 15.16
C ALA A 875 -2.30 -34.93 14.22
N GLU A 876 -1.52 -35.98 14.46
CA GLU A 876 -0.18 -36.16 13.88
C GLU A 876 -0.17 -36.15 12.34
N VAL A 877 -1.13 -36.84 11.70
CA VAL A 877 -1.21 -36.93 10.23
C VAL A 877 -1.63 -35.60 9.59
N GLU A 878 -2.63 -34.94 10.16
CA GLU A 878 -3.08 -33.62 9.71
C GLU A 878 -1.97 -32.57 9.92
N ALA A 879 -1.25 -32.66 11.04
CA ALA A 879 -0.13 -31.79 11.37
C ALA A 879 1.03 -31.96 10.38
N ALA A 880 1.39 -33.19 9.99
CA ALA A 880 2.43 -33.43 8.99
C ALA A 880 2.06 -32.84 7.62
N SER A 881 0.79 -32.94 7.21
CA SER A 881 0.30 -32.32 5.98
C SER A 881 0.30 -30.79 6.04
N VAL A 882 -0.01 -30.20 7.20
CA VAL A 882 0.00 -28.74 7.40
C VAL A 882 1.42 -28.19 7.50
N LEU A 883 2.35 -28.93 8.09
CA LEU A 883 3.75 -28.53 8.15
C LEU A 883 4.41 -28.58 6.77
N LYS A 884 4.03 -29.55 5.93
CA LYS A 884 4.48 -29.62 4.55
C LYS A 884 4.08 -28.33 3.81
N GLN A 885 5.07 -27.62 3.25
CA GLN A 885 4.91 -26.31 2.58
C GLN A 885 4.52 -25.14 3.51
N SER A 886 4.62 -25.30 4.83
CA SER A 886 4.46 -24.19 5.78
C SER A 886 5.82 -23.69 6.28
N PRO A 887 6.04 -22.37 6.40
CA PRO A 887 7.26 -21.82 7.01
C PRO A 887 7.49 -22.28 8.46
N VAL A 888 6.44 -22.73 9.15
CA VAL A 888 6.48 -23.26 10.52
C VAL A 888 7.34 -24.52 10.60
N GLN A 889 7.50 -25.28 9.51
CA GLN A 889 8.32 -26.50 9.49
C GLN A 889 9.77 -26.25 9.93
N ARG A 890 10.31 -25.03 9.73
CA ARG A 890 11.66 -24.64 10.16
C ARG A 890 11.90 -24.88 11.65
N ALA A 891 10.85 -24.78 12.47
CA ALA A 891 10.92 -25.05 13.91
C ALA A 891 11.26 -26.51 14.23
N VAL A 892 10.97 -27.46 13.34
CA VAL A 892 11.19 -28.90 13.55
C VAL A 892 12.19 -29.52 12.57
N SER A 893 12.47 -28.88 11.43
CA SER A 893 13.36 -29.42 10.40
C SER A 893 14.75 -29.80 10.91
N ARG A 894 15.35 -29.02 11.81
CA ARG A 894 16.67 -29.34 12.35
C ARG A 894 16.69 -30.67 13.12
N ALA A 895 15.60 -31.03 13.80
CA ALA A 895 15.48 -32.32 14.47
C ALA A 895 15.02 -33.44 13.51
N VAL A 896 14.17 -33.17 12.52
CA VAL A 896 13.75 -34.17 11.52
C VAL A 896 14.92 -34.60 10.63
N TYR A 897 15.79 -33.67 10.24
CA TYR A 897 16.95 -33.88 9.38
C TYR A 897 18.27 -33.81 10.17
N ALA A 898 18.27 -34.28 11.42
CA ALA A 898 19.39 -34.12 12.33
C ALA A 898 20.71 -34.69 11.77
N GLN A 899 20.66 -35.89 11.18
CA GLN A 899 21.85 -36.53 10.61
C GLN A 899 22.39 -35.73 9.41
N GLU A 900 21.51 -35.30 8.51
CA GLU A 900 21.90 -34.51 7.34
C GLU A 900 22.51 -33.15 7.75
N TYR A 901 21.96 -32.52 8.79
CA TYR A 901 22.55 -31.33 9.39
C TYR A 901 23.94 -31.59 9.95
N GLU A 902 24.12 -32.67 10.70
CA GLU A 902 25.41 -33.05 11.29
C GLU A 902 26.45 -33.36 10.20
N ASP A 903 26.12 -34.20 9.24
CA ASP A 903 27.00 -34.61 8.14
C ASP A 903 27.44 -33.40 7.29
N SER A 904 26.50 -32.51 6.95
CA SER A 904 26.82 -31.31 6.17
C SER A 904 27.66 -30.30 6.95
N LEU A 905 27.52 -30.25 8.28
CA LEU A 905 28.31 -29.37 9.14
C LEU A 905 29.73 -29.91 9.32
N VAL A 906 29.89 -31.22 9.48
CA VAL A 906 31.20 -31.89 9.48
C VAL A 906 31.91 -31.68 8.14
N ALA A 907 31.21 -31.88 7.03
CA ALA A 907 31.78 -31.69 5.70
C ALA A 907 32.25 -30.24 5.45
N CYS A 908 31.49 -29.24 5.95
CA CYS A 908 31.81 -27.83 5.76
C CYS A 908 32.91 -27.32 6.69
N MET A 909 32.87 -27.66 7.97
CA MET A 909 33.71 -27.06 9.01
C MET A 909 34.88 -27.97 9.42
N SER A 910 35.12 -29.09 8.72
CA SER A 910 36.19 -30.03 9.03
C SER A 910 37.49 -29.30 9.32
N ASP A 911 38.10 -29.61 10.48
CA ASP A 911 39.41 -29.11 10.89
C ASP A 911 39.49 -27.58 11.13
N THR A 912 38.34 -26.90 11.27
CA THR A 912 38.27 -25.46 11.59
C THR A 912 37.96 -25.19 13.07
N PRO A 913 38.49 -24.09 13.64
CA PRO A 913 38.11 -23.63 14.98
C PRO A 913 36.61 -23.31 15.01
N GLY A 914 35.83 -24.02 15.82
CA GLY A 914 34.38 -23.84 15.95
C GLY A 914 33.53 -25.05 15.55
N GLN A 915 34.10 -26.05 14.86
CA GLN A 915 33.37 -27.26 14.45
C GLN A 915 32.70 -27.97 15.64
N GLU A 916 33.47 -28.28 16.69
CA GLU A 916 32.94 -28.98 17.88
C GLU A 916 31.87 -28.16 18.62
N GLU A 917 32.07 -26.84 18.72
CA GLU A 917 31.11 -25.93 19.36
C GLU A 917 29.76 -25.94 18.60
N MET A 918 29.81 -25.87 17.27
CA MET A 918 28.61 -25.91 16.43
C MET A 918 27.92 -27.28 16.44
N LEU A 919 28.70 -28.37 16.47
CA LEU A 919 28.18 -29.74 16.62
C LEU A 919 27.49 -29.93 17.97
N GLN A 920 28.13 -29.47 19.05
CA GLN A 920 27.57 -29.56 20.40
C GLN A 920 26.25 -28.79 20.49
N ALA A 921 26.21 -27.56 19.97
CA ALA A 921 24.99 -26.76 19.94
C ALA A 921 23.89 -27.38 19.06
N HIS A 922 24.25 -28.03 17.95
CA HIS A 922 23.31 -28.82 17.15
C HIS A 922 22.70 -29.96 17.97
N ARG A 923 23.55 -30.81 18.56
CA ARG A 923 23.11 -31.96 19.35
C ARG A 923 22.26 -31.53 20.55
N GLN A 924 22.66 -30.48 21.27
CA GLN A 924 21.89 -29.91 22.38
C GLN A 924 20.50 -29.41 21.95
N HIS A 925 20.40 -28.73 20.81
CA HIS A 925 19.13 -28.25 20.27
C HIS A 925 18.19 -29.41 19.93
N VAL A 926 18.71 -30.43 19.23
CA VAL A 926 17.93 -31.63 18.88
C VAL A 926 17.52 -32.38 20.15
N ASP A 927 18.42 -32.58 21.10
CA ASP A 927 18.13 -33.25 22.37
C ASP A 927 17.04 -32.54 23.17
N GLN A 928 17.05 -31.20 23.19
CA GLN A 928 16.04 -30.41 23.88
C GLN A 928 14.65 -30.62 23.26
N GLN A 929 14.55 -30.65 21.93
CA GLN A 929 13.29 -30.90 21.24
C GLN A 929 12.81 -32.34 21.41
N MET A 930 13.73 -33.32 21.37
CA MET A 930 13.41 -34.75 21.54
C MET A 930 12.95 -35.08 22.97
N LYS A 931 13.45 -34.37 23.99
CA LYS A 931 13.02 -34.54 25.39
C LYS A 931 11.65 -33.93 25.71
N HIS A 932 11.11 -33.08 24.83
CA HIS A 932 9.84 -32.41 25.10
C HIS A 932 8.65 -33.40 24.99
N PRO A 933 7.75 -33.49 26.00
CA PRO A 933 6.77 -34.59 26.11
C PRO A 933 5.82 -34.76 24.93
N GLN A 934 5.45 -33.67 24.26
CA GLN A 934 4.55 -33.69 23.10
C GLN A 934 5.28 -33.58 21.76
N LEU A 935 6.48 -33.01 21.74
CA LEU A 935 7.20 -32.73 20.49
C LEU A 935 8.11 -33.90 20.12
N GLY A 936 8.74 -34.56 21.11
CA GLY A 936 9.60 -35.71 20.88
C GLY A 936 8.92 -36.86 20.12
N PRO A 937 7.76 -37.37 20.57
CA PRO A 937 7.03 -38.42 19.85
C PRO A 937 6.65 -38.00 18.42
N PHE A 938 6.18 -36.76 18.26
CA PHE A 938 5.83 -36.22 16.96
C PHE A 938 7.03 -36.11 16.01
N LEU A 939 8.22 -35.75 16.51
CA LEU A 939 9.45 -35.73 15.72
C LEU A 939 9.88 -37.14 15.27
N VAL A 940 9.69 -38.16 16.11
CA VAL A 940 9.92 -39.56 15.71
C VAL A 940 9.01 -39.95 14.55
N PHE A 941 7.71 -39.64 14.68
CA PHE A 941 6.74 -39.87 13.61
C PHE A 941 7.13 -39.16 12.29
N LEU A 942 7.53 -37.89 12.35
CA LEU A 942 7.98 -37.15 11.16
C LEU A 942 9.25 -37.76 10.52
N ARG A 943 10.17 -38.31 11.33
CA ARG A 943 11.36 -39.01 10.82
C ARG A 943 11.01 -40.29 10.08
N GLU A 944 9.97 -41.01 10.50
CA GLU A 944 9.48 -42.22 9.82
C GLU A 944 8.81 -41.91 8.47
N LEU A 945 8.18 -40.73 8.34
CA LEU A 945 7.60 -40.25 7.08
C LEU A 945 8.64 -39.73 6.07
N LYS A 946 9.86 -39.42 6.52
CA LYS A 946 10.92 -38.85 5.68
C LYS A 946 11.39 -39.86 4.61
N PRO A 947 11.34 -39.53 3.31
CA PRO A 947 11.88 -40.40 2.27
C PRO A 947 13.40 -40.57 2.39
N THR A 948 13.90 -41.79 2.19
CA THR A 948 15.35 -42.11 2.26
C THR A 948 16.05 -42.08 0.91
N LYS A 949 15.31 -42.08 -0.20
CA LYS A 949 15.86 -42.11 -1.56
C LYS A 949 16.20 -40.68 -2.03
N MET A 950 17.45 -40.47 -2.47
CA MET A 950 17.86 -39.26 -3.19
C MET A 950 17.55 -39.40 -4.68
N VAL A 951 17.20 -38.29 -5.32
CA VAL A 951 16.96 -38.18 -6.75
C VAL A 951 18.01 -37.27 -7.36
N GLU A 952 18.76 -37.78 -8.35
CA GLU A 952 19.65 -36.97 -9.16
C GLU A 952 18.85 -36.30 -10.28
N TRP A 953 19.05 -34.99 -10.47
CA TRP A 953 18.35 -34.24 -11.51
C TRP A 953 19.13 -34.29 -12.82
N ASP A 954 18.69 -35.16 -13.74
CA ASP A 954 19.36 -35.38 -15.02
C ASP A 954 18.78 -34.55 -16.19
N SER A 955 17.50 -34.12 -16.13
CA SER A 955 16.81 -33.26 -17.14
C SER A 955 15.31 -33.12 -16.82
N PRO A 956 14.59 -32.07 -17.29
CA PRO A 956 13.13 -31.92 -17.15
C PRO A 956 12.27 -33.13 -17.58
N ALA A 957 12.78 -34.03 -18.43
CA ALA A 957 12.09 -35.26 -18.81
C ALA A 957 11.95 -36.30 -17.67
N SER A 958 12.66 -36.11 -16.56
CA SER A 958 12.67 -37.04 -15.40
C SER A 958 11.63 -36.71 -14.32
N GLY A 959 10.99 -35.53 -14.36
CA GLY A 959 10.06 -35.06 -13.33
C GLY A 959 8.61 -35.55 -13.45
N ALA A 960 8.29 -36.38 -14.44
CA ALA A 960 6.94 -36.89 -14.69
C ALA A 960 6.68 -38.32 -14.14
N GLN A 961 7.55 -38.85 -13.28
CA GLN A 961 7.39 -40.17 -12.66
C GLN A 961 7.14 -40.12 -11.16
#